data_AF-A0A919TPR4-F1
#
_entry.id   AF-A0A919TPR4-F1
#
_cell.length_a   1.000
_cell.length_b   1.000
_cell.length_c   1.000
_cell.angle_alpha   90.00
_cell.angle_beta   90.00
_cell.angle_gamma   90.00
#
_symmetry.space_group_name_H-M   'P 1'
#
loop_
_entity.id
_entity.type
_entity.pdbx_description
1 polymer ?
#
loop_
_entity_poly.entity_id
_entity_poly.type
_entity_poly.pdbx_seq_one_letter_code
_entity_poly.pdbx_strand_id
1 'polypeptide(L)'
;MDDRGHSPWEYDVFLSYARLDDSDSGIVTAVGQELTRQFHRISGRPLTVFKDADAITTATIWRDRLELALERSALLIAFVSPSYLASPWCAREFDKFAALEESHRDRFELATYESRIFPITTVPIVLTGGEPVDVEGRHKLLSRRQAIDITSCSPDSSEFRETMERLAKDVDIILRRLGAIRRTTREPEHEVPIVATHTGSDQARMTALLTEADSVTIVGVTNSWLPECLEQALHGRPRFWDRLDIVFLGEEVLPYVNDELSADFPVPAQALKERTRRAGQAKRRIMSLLLREGAAGHWSLHSHPFALPFTGNLFVFRDGRRRVQLGVTRPTRSESDNLRIDFIDRFDQSFEAIFSEIVNASREEHEVILVGSPGRTSDHFLCQSARFRRSILEGGNSTTDWLPAVVAITWRIGPSGPEPLLQLNSPTNSTREMGKVSHVSGYINQLDHSASTGVSSDIAGSFEISWGEAESAVRRELQDDFGITEAPAPQPLTTVPFYYHDKENFVFYLLTQQISKATVFGEHTRMFGWTPADLMRIRQNQLLTRVIEVFDHPMSAEQRRRTLRLLLANLEVHGETETARLVRRYGKLNAAPAELVEAVARRVAATTHHRYVKGTEIRVSGIAGLQYRVFFSHLLPAYVGLGVEGATEILADIRSDESADAIRLARLGWDVDAVEPTAAGVGKIRNFAVDAAAQVSVFQGDVLTWDYPDEGYDLIVCNGVLHYVADKLTACRRLQQATRIGGVNALSLWSDYSPVPACHEIVPTYPDGEYGAVYRSYQSWDKSLLYFERRRAEMGHDDMPEHTHSFVKMLARRTAENAAL
;
A
#
# COMPACT_ATOMS: atom_id res chain seq x y z
N MET A 1 -2.50 -51.39 -17.50
CA MET A 1 -1.69 -52.29 -16.65
C MET A 1 -0.26 -52.31 -17.15
N ASP A 2 0.73 -52.25 -16.27
CA ASP A 2 2.13 -52.63 -16.57
C ASP A 2 2.19 -54.17 -16.72
N ASP A 3 3.18 -54.71 -17.44
CA ASP A 3 3.52 -56.15 -17.51
C ASP A 3 3.75 -56.82 -16.13
N ARG A 4 3.82 -56.03 -15.05
CA ARG A 4 3.91 -56.44 -13.64
C ARG A 4 2.59 -56.32 -12.85
N GLY A 5 1.45 -56.09 -13.49
CA GLY A 5 0.13 -56.17 -12.85
C GLY A 5 -0.27 -55.00 -11.94
N HIS A 6 0.47 -53.89 -11.95
CA HIS A 6 0.19 -52.70 -11.11
C HIS A 6 -0.80 -51.73 -11.77
N SER A 7 -1.64 -51.08 -10.94
CA SER A 7 -2.59 -50.03 -11.35
C SER A 7 -1.84 -48.76 -11.76
N PRO A 8 -2.29 -48.02 -12.79
CA PRO A 8 -1.71 -46.74 -13.19
C PRO A 8 -2.01 -45.57 -12.22
N TRP A 9 -2.85 -45.80 -11.21
CA TRP A 9 -3.28 -44.84 -10.21
C TRP A 9 -2.67 -45.21 -8.85
N GLU A 10 -2.42 -44.22 -7.99
CA GLU A 10 -1.93 -44.49 -6.62
C GLU A 10 -3.01 -45.27 -5.84
N TYR A 11 -4.27 -44.90 -6.04
CA TYR A 11 -5.43 -45.59 -5.52
C TYR A 11 -6.39 -45.99 -6.65
N ASP A 12 -6.83 -47.24 -6.67
CA ASP A 12 -7.89 -47.68 -7.57
C ASP A 12 -9.22 -47.01 -7.19
N VAL A 13 -9.45 -46.81 -5.89
CA VAL A 13 -10.72 -46.31 -5.37
C VAL A 13 -10.49 -45.33 -4.21
N PHE A 14 -11.17 -44.19 -4.26
CA PHE A 14 -11.34 -43.26 -3.14
C PHE A 14 -12.69 -43.50 -2.46
N LEU A 15 -12.71 -43.65 -1.13
CA LEU A 15 -13.96 -43.72 -0.35
C LEU A 15 -14.31 -42.34 0.21
N SER A 16 -15.37 -41.72 -0.29
CA SER A 16 -15.91 -40.46 0.21
C SER A 16 -17.13 -40.74 1.10
N TYR A 17 -17.06 -40.38 2.38
CA TYR A 17 -18.09 -40.66 3.38
C TYR A 17 -18.09 -39.61 4.50
N ALA A 18 -19.23 -39.43 5.19
CA ALA A 18 -19.25 -38.63 6.41
C ALA A 18 -18.74 -39.48 7.58
N ARG A 19 -17.86 -38.92 8.41
CA ARG A 19 -17.21 -39.67 9.51
C ARG A 19 -18.20 -40.34 10.47
N LEU A 20 -19.30 -39.66 10.76
CA LEU A 20 -20.37 -40.18 11.64
C LEU A 20 -20.99 -41.48 11.11
N ASP A 21 -20.99 -41.69 9.80
CA ASP A 21 -21.63 -42.86 9.19
C ASP A 21 -20.79 -44.14 9.40
N ASP A 22 -19.46 -44.03 9.49
CA ASP A 22 -18.57 -45.18 9.72
C ASP A 22 -18.28 -45.38 11.22
N SER A 23 -18.25 -44.31 12.04
CA SER A 23 -18.05 -44.45 13.49
C SER A 23 -19.18 -45.22 14.18
N ASP A 24 -20.41 -45.08 13.69
CA ASP A 24 -21.59 -45.67 14.32
C ASP A 24 -21.93 -47.08 13.80
N SER A 25 -21.58 -47.38 12.54
CA SER A 25 -22.02 -48.61 11.87
C SER A 25 -20.88 -49.50 11.35
N GLY A 26 -19.66 -48.97 11.18
CA GLY A 26 -18.55 -49.67 10.53
C GLY A 26 -18.79 -50.06 9.07
N ILE A 27 -19.87 -49.57 8.45
CA ILE A 27 -20.33 -50.02 7.13
C ILE A 27 -19.35 -49.67 6.01
N VAL A 28 -18.69 -48.51 6.08
CA VAL A 28 -17.71 -48.07 5.08
C VAL A 28 -16.48 -48.98 5.13
N THR A 29 -16.05 -49.33 6.34
CA THR A 29 -14.99 -50.31 6.57
C THR A 29 -15.35 -51.68 6.00
N ALA A 30 -16.55 -52.18 6.28
CA ALA A 30 -17.02 -53.49 5.82
C ALA A 30 -17.11 -53.56 4.29
N VAL A 31 -17.67 -52.52 3.65
CA VAL A 31 -17.72 -52.38 2.19
C VAL A 31 -16.32 -52.35 1.59
N GLY A 32 -15.40 -51.53 2.12
CA GLY A 32 -14.03 -51.44 1.61
C GLY A 32 -13.28 -52.78 1.68
N GLN A 33 -13.42 -53.51 2.78
CA GLN A 33 -12.78 -54.82 2.97
C GLN A 33 -13.37 -55.90 2.05
N GLU A 34 -14.70 -55.98 1.96
CA GLU A 34 -15.35 -56.98 1.10
C GLU A 34 -15.14 -56.68 -0.38
N LEU A 35 -15.21 -55.41 -0.79
CA LEU A 35 -14.91 -54.99 -2.16
C LEU A 35 -13.48 -55.38 -2.56
N THR A 36 -12.51 -55.14 -1.69
CA THR A 36 -11.10 -55.54 -1.91
C THR A 36 -10.96 -57.05 -2.09
N ARG A 37 -11.67 -57.83 -1.25
CA ARG A 37 -11.66 -59.31 -1.29
C ARG A 37 -12.28 -59.85 -2.59
N GLN A 38 -13.43 -59.33 -2.99
CA GLN A 38 -14.11 -59.75 -4.21
C GLN A 38 -13.34 -59.31 -5.46
N PHE A 39 -12.81 -58.10 -5.45
CA PHE A 39 -11.96 -57.59 -6.53
C PHE A 39 -10.71 -58.47 -6.72
N HIS A 40 -10.05 -58.89 -5.65
CA HIS A 40 -8.91 -59.80 -5.74
C HIS A 40 -9.29 -61.17 -6.34
N ARG A 41 -10.46 -61.72 -5.99
CA ARG A 41 -10.96 -62.98 -6.58
C ARG A 41 -11.22 -62.87 -8.09
N ILE A 42 -11.76 -61.74 -8.54
CA ILE A 42 -12.14 -61.54 -9.95
C ILE A 42 -10.95 -61.13 -10.82
N SER A 43 -10.14 -60.19 -10.33
CA SER A 43 -9.05 -59.57 -11.11
C SER A 43 -7.68 -60.23 -10.90
N GLY A 44 -7.50 -61.02 -9.83
CA GLY A 44 -6.23 -61.63 -9.45
C GLY A 44 -5.21 -60.66 -8.84
N ARG A 45 -5.57 -59.40 -8.58
CA ARG A 45 -4.69 -58.38 -7.96
C ARG A 45 -5.37 -57.70 -6.76
N PRO A 46 -4.61 -57.17 -5.79
CA PRO A 46 -5.21 -56.38 -4.72
C PRO A 46 -5.79 -55.06 -5.26
N LEU A 47 -6.88 -54.60 -4.64
CA LEU A 47 -7.48 -53.28 -4.86
C LEU A 47 -6.81 -52.27 -3.93
N THR A 48 -6.25 -51.18 -4.46
CA THR A 48 -5.71 -50.10 -3.62
C THR A 48 -6.82 -49.11 -3.28
N VAL A 49 -7.19 -49.04 -2.00
CA VAL A 49 -8.29 -48.19 -1.52
C VAL A 49 -7.74 -47.09 -0.64
N PHE A 50 -8.08 -45.85 -0.96
CA PHE A 50 -7.87 -44.72 -0.06
C PHE A 50 -9.07 -44.57 0.87
N LYS A 51 -8.82 -44.67 2.18
CA LYS A 51 -9.77 -44.44 3.26
C LYS A 51 -9.11 -43.53 4.28
N ASP A 52 -9.84 -42.51 4.76
CA ASP A 52 -9.35 -41.64 5.84
C ASP A 52 -8.99 -42.47 7.09
N ALA A 53 -7.85 -42.16 7.71
CA ALA A 53 -7.32 -42.90 8.86
C ALA A 53 -7.12 -41.95 10.06
N ASP A 54 -7.63 -42.37 11.21
CA ASP A 54 -7.49 -41.68 12.49
C ASP A 54 -6.03 -41.56 12.94
N ALA A 55 -5.37 -40.43 12.63
CA ALA A 55 -4.37 -39.79 13.48
C ALA A 55 -3.82 -38.47 12.86
N ILE A 56 -3.74 -37.43 13.72
CA ILE A 56 -2.92 -36.18 13.65
C ILE A 56 -3.70 -34.86 13.47
N THR A 57 -3.33 -33.92 14.34
CA THR A 57 -4.03 -32.75 14.91
C THR A 57 -3.72 -31.42 14.19
N THR A 58 -3.88 -31.34 12.86
CA THR A 58 -3.69 -30.05 12.14
C THR A 58 -4.57 -29.93 10.89
N ALA A 59 -5.50 -28.97 10.87
CA ALA A 59 -6.57 -28.86 9.88
C ALA A 59 -6.11 -28.48 8.44
N THR A 60 -4.91 -27.89 8.29
CA THR A 60 -4.39 -27.42 6.99
C THR A 60 -3.69 -28.52 6.21
N ILE A 61 -2.86 -29.34 6.88
CA ILE A 61 -2.13 -30.48 6.28
C ILE A 61 -3.10 -31.58 5.81
N TRP A 62 -4.21 -31.75 6.53
CA TRP A 62 -5.20 -32.79 6.22
C TRP A 62 -5.98 -32.46 4.93
N ARG A 63 -6.26 -31.18 4.65
CA ARG A 63 -7.01 -30.75 3.45
C ARG A 63 -6.25 -31.06 2.16
N ASP A 64 -4.97 -30.73 2.11
CA ASP A 64 -4.14 -30.89 0.90
C ASP A 64 -3.89 -32.36 0.57
N ARG A 65 -3.72 -33.22 1.58
CA ARG A 65 -3.54 -34.67 1.40
C ARG A 65 -4.75 -35.34 0.75
N LEU A 66 -5.96 -34.90 1.10
CA LEU A 66 -7.20 -35.52 0.61
C LEU A 66 -7.53 -35.05 -0.79
N GLU A 67 -7.28 -33.77 -1.04
CA GLU A 67 -7.39 -33.20 -2.38
C GLU A 67 -6.43 -33.85 -3.38
N LEU A 68 -5.21 -34.18 -2.95
CA LEU A 68 -4.23 -34.92 -3.75
C LEU A 68 -4.62 -36.40 -3.91
N ALA A 69 -5.10 -37.05 -2.84
CA ALA A 69 -5.56 -38.43 -2.90
C ALA A 69 -6.77 -38.60 -3.84
N LEU A 70 -7.68 -37.62 -3.90
CA LEU A 70 -8.79 -37.58 -4.86
C LEU A 70 -8.30 -37.53 -6.32
N GLU A 71 -7.31 -36.69 -6.63
CA GLU A 71 -6.73 -36.58 -7.98
C GLU A 71 -5.98 -37.85 -8.41
N ARG A 72 -5.35 -38.53 -7.45
CA ARG A 72 -4.59 -39.76 -7.69
C ARG A 72 -5.42 -41.04 -7.63
N SER A 73 -6.74 -40.91 -7.46
CA SER A 73 -7.68 -42.03 -7.42
C SER A 73 -8.36 -42.24 -8.78
N ALA A 74 -8.45 -43.49 -9.22
CA ALA A 74 -9.08 -43.82 -10.49
C ALA A 74 -10.60 -43.60 -10.46
N LEU A 75 -11.23 -44.01 -9.36
CA LEU A 75 -12.67 -44.02 -9.13
C LEU A 75 -13.00 -43.43 -7.75
N LEU A 76 -14.21 -42.90 -7.61
CA LEU A 76 -14.76 -42.43 -6.33
C LEU A 76 -16.00 -43.25 -5.96
N ILE A 77 -16.02 -43.80 -4.74
CA ILE A 77 -17.22 -44.39 -4.14
C ILE A 77 -17.76 -43.39 -3.12
N ALA A 78 -18.97 -42.89 -3.35
CA ALA A 78 -19.64 -41.93 -2.48
C ALA A 78 -20.67 -42.65 -1.60
N PHE A 79 -20.47 -42.66 -0.28
CA PHE A 79 -21.43 -43.23 0.67
C PHE A 79 -22.51 -42.19 0.98
N VAL A 80 -23.65 -42.32 0.30
CA VAL A 80 -24.72 -41.33 0.34
C VAL A 80 -25.63 -41.58 1.54
N SER A 81 -25.61 -40.63 2.46
CA SER A 81 -26.45 -40.54 3.67
C SER A 81 -26.91 -39.09 3.88
N PRO A 82 -27.85 -38.82 4.81
CA PRO A 82 -28.15 -37.44 5.21
C PRO A 82 -26.91 -36.66 5.69
N SER A 83 -26.03 -37.30 6.46
CA SER A 83 -24.78 -36.70 6.95
C SER A 83 -23.81 -36.35 5.81
N TYR A 84 -23.73 -37.22 4.80
CA TYR A 84 -22.91 -37.00 3.61
C TYR A 84 -23.39 -35.81 2.79
N LEU A 85 -24.71 -35.74 2.55
CA LEU A 85 -25.31 -34.66 1.78
C LEU A 85 -25.16 -33.31 2.48
N ALA A 86 -25.27 -33.28 3.82
CA ALA A 86 -25.09 -32.07 4.62
C ALA A 86 -23.63 -31.65 4.85
N SER A 87 -22.66 -32.53 4.58
CA SER A 87 -21.24 -32.28 4.85
C SER A 87 -20.61 -31.35 3.80
N PRO A 88 -20.11 -30.15 4.19
CA PRO A 88 -19.41 -29.25 3.28
C PRO A 88 -18.08 -29.82 2.79
N TRP A 89 -17.55 -30.85 3.46
CA TRP A 89 -16.32 -31.49 3.08
C TRP A 89 -16.57 -32.55 2.00
N CYS A 90 -17.52 -33.46 2.20
CA CYS A 90 -17.97 -34.42 1.19
C CYS A 90 -18.48 -33.72 -0.08
N ALA A 91 -19.11 -32.54 0.09
CA ALA A 91 -19.47 -31.65 -1.00
C ALA A 91 -18.29 -31.33 -1.92
N ARG A 92 -17.20 -30.81 -1.34
CA ARG A 92 -16.00 -30.43 -2.09
C ARG A 92 -15.35 -31.63 -2.78
N GLU A 93 -15.30 -32.79 -2.11
CA GLU A 93 -14.74 -34.01 -2.71
C GLU A 93 -15.53 -34.44 -3.94
N PHE A 94 -16.86 -34.49 -3.83
CA PHE A 94 -17.75 -34.86 -4.91
C PHE A 94 -17.65 -33.87 -6.07
N ASP A 95 -17.71 -32.56 -5.79
CA ASP A 95 -17.67 -31.52 -6.82
C ASP A 95 -16.32 -31.55 -7.56
N LYS A 96 -15.21 -31.72 -6.82
CA LYS A 96 -13.86 -31.85 -7.40
C LYS A 96 -13.76 -33.10 -8.28
N PHE A 97 -14.20 -34.27 -7.79
CA PHE A 97 -14.09 -35.50 -8.56
C PHE A 97 -15.05 -35.54 -9.75
N ALA A 98 -16.24 -34.93 -9.64
CA ALA A 98 -17.16 -34.77 -10.75
C ALA A 98 -16.57 -33.88 -11.86
N ALA A 99 -15.86 -32.80 -11.49
CA ALA A 99 -15.12 -31.99 -12.45
C ALA A 99 -13.97 -32.77 -13.12
N LEU A 100 -13.26 -33.64 -12.38
CA LEU A 100 -12.23 -34.53 -12.91
C LEU A 100 -12.80 -35.64 -13.81
N GLU A 101 -13.99 -36.15 -13.51
CA GLU A 101 -14.70 -37.10 -14.38
C GLU A 101 -15.06 -36.43 -15.71
N GLU A 102 -15.60 -35.20 -15.65
CA GLU A 102 -16.03 -34.46 -16.84
C GLU A 102 -14.85 -34.04 -17.71
N SER A 103 -13.77 -33.51 -17.12
CA SER A 103 -12.57 -33.11 -17.87
C SER A 103 -11.86 -34.28 -18.55
N HIS A 104 -12.08 -35.50 -18.05
CA HIS A 104 -11.49 -36.71 -18.60
C HIS A 104 -12.45 -37.55 -19.45
N ARG A 105 -13.70 -37.11 -19.64
CA ARG A 105 -14.75 -37.87 -20.34
C ARG A 105 -14.36 -38.22 -21.77
N ASP A 106 -13.92 -37.22 -22.53
CA ASP A 106 -13.47 -37.40 -23.92
C ASP A 106 -12.18 -38.22 -23.99
N ARG A 107 -11.26 -38.02 -23.03
CA ARG A 107 -9.98 -38.71 -22.96
C ARG A 107 -10.12 -40.22 -22.70
N PHE A 108 -11.13 -40.61 -21.93
CA PHE A 108 -11.38 -42.00 -21.56
C PHE A 108 -12.56 -42.65 -22.29
N GLU A 109 -13.07 -42.00 -23.35
CA GLU A 109 -14.18 -42.50 -24.17
C GLU A 109 -15.38 -42.99 -23.33
N LEU A 110 -15.63 -42.33 -22.19
CA LEU A 110 -16.70 -42.75 -21.28
C LEU A 110 -18.05 -42.47 -21.95
N ALA A 111 -18.86 -43.51 -22.14
CA ALA A 111 -20.22 -43.34 -22.65
C ALA A 111 -21.07 -42.49 -21.69
N THR A 112 -22.17 -41.91 -22.17
CA THR A 112 -23.04 -41.00 -21.37
C THR A 112 -23.57 -41.65 -20.09
N TYR A 113 -23.65 -42.98 -20.03
CA TYR A 113 -24.12 -43.76 -18.88
C TYR A 113 -22.97 -44.31 -18.01
N GLU A 114 -21.71 -44.14 -18.41
CA GLU A 114 -20.55 -44.65 -17.67
C GLU A 114 -20.02 -43.57 -16.71
N SER A 115 -19.74 -43.98 -15.48
CA SER A 115 -19.38 -43.10 -14.37
C SER A 115 -18.15 -43.64 -13.66
N ARG A 116 -17.21 -42.75 -13.34
CA ARG A 116 -16.11 -43.00 -12.40
C ARG A 116 -16.55 -42.79 -10.95
N ILE A 117 -17.77 -42.29 -10.75
CA ILE A 117 -18.40 -42.10 -9.44
C ILE A 117 -19.46 -43.18 -9.21
N PHE A 118 -19.33 -43.92 -8.11
CA PHE A 118 -20.25 -44.97 -7.67
C PHE A 118 -20.94 -44.57 -6.35
N PRO A 119 -22.20 -44.14 -6.39
CA PRO A 119 -22.96 -43.88 -5.16
C PRO A 119 -23.37 -45.19 -4.47
N ILE A 120 -23.15 -45.29 -3.17
CA ILE A 120 -23.66 -46.35 -2.30
C ILE A 120 -24.59 -45.74 -1.25
N THR A 121 -25.85 -46.13 -1.24
CA THR A 121 -26.83 -45.70 -0.24
C THR A 121 -26.84 -46.69 0.91
N THR A 122 -26.42 -46.23 2.10
CA THR A 122 -26.31 -47.05 3.31
C THR A 122 -27.51 -46.91 4.24
N VAL A 123 -28.23 -45.78 4.15
CA VAL A 123 -29.46 -45.49 4.90
C VAL A 123 -30.50 -44.86 3.97
N PRO A 124 -31.81 -45.10 4.18
CA PRO A 124 -32.85 -44.49 3.36
C PRO A 124 -32.77 -42.96 3.40
N ILE A 125 -32.75 -42.32 2.22
CA ILE A 125 -32.70 -40.86 2.08
C ILE A 125 -34.12 -40.34 1.87
N VAL A 126 -34.62 -39.53 2.80
CA VAL A 126 -35.91 -38.85 2.69
C VAL A 126 -35.67 -37.35 2.66
N LEU A 127 -35.93 -36.73 1.50
CA LEU A 127 -35.92 -35.26 1.36
C LEU A 127 -37.32 -34.72 1.67
N THR A 128 -37.39 -33.70 2.51
CA THR A 128 -38.62 -33.09 3.01
C THR A 128 -39.02 -31.82 2.25
N GLY A 129 -38.19 -31.35 1.31
CA GLY A 129 -38.46 -30.20 0.45
C GLY A 129 -38.08 -28.85 1.09
N GLY A 130 -37.34 -28.88 2.21
CA GLY A 130 -36.81 -27.71 2.91
C GLY A 130 -35.27 -27.66 2.95
N GLU A 131 -34.61 -28.60 2.27
CA GLU A 131 -33.16 -28.72 2.23
C GLU A 131 -32.51 -27.58 1.40
N PRO A 132 -31.27 -27.17 1.72
CA PRO A 132 -30.51 -26.24 0.88
C PRO A 132 -30.40 -26.68 -0.59
N VAL A 133 -30.40 -25.71 -1.51
CA VAL A 133 -30.38 -25.95 -2.98
C VAL A 133 -29.19 -26.80 -3.43
N ASP A 134 -28.04 -26.68 -2.78
CA ASP A 134 -26.83 -27.45 -3.03
C ASP A 134 -26.96 -28.92 -2.61
N VAL A 135 -27.69 -29.20 -1.53
CA VAL A 135 -28.02 -30.56 -1.06
C VAL A 135 -28.95 -31.27 -2.06
N GLU A 136 -30.03 -30.60 -2.48
CA GLU A 136 -30.98 -31.16 -3.44
C GLU A 136 -30.33 -31.36 -4.81
N GLY A 137 -29.48 -30.41 -5.25
CA GLY A 137 -28.70 -30.51 -6.46
C GLY A 137 -27.72 -31.69 -6.46
N ARG A 138 -26.97 -31.89 -5.36
CA ARG A 138 -26.03 -33.01 -5.22
C ARG A 138 -26.74 -34.36 -5.17
N HIS A 139 -27.83 -34.46 -4.41
CA HIS A 139 -28.65 -35.67 -4.38
C HIS A 139 -29.13 -36.03 -5.80
N LYS A 140 -29.65 -35.05 -6.55
CA LYS A 140 -30.07 -35.25 -7.95
C LYS A 140 -28.94 -35.71 -8.88
N LEU A 141 -27.72 -35.21 -8.69
CA LEU A 141 -26.54 -35.65 -9.47
C LEU A 141 -26.12 -37.08 -9.12
N LEU A 142 -26.17 -37.47 -7.84
CA LEU A 142 -25.88 -38.83 -7.39
C LEU A 142 -26.94 -39.83 -7.84
N SER A 143 -28.23 -39.48 -7.77
CA SER A 143 -29.35 -40.35 -8.19
C SER A 143 -29.41 -40.59 -9.71
N ARG A 144 -28.73 -39.76 -10.51
CA ARG A 144 -28.61 -39.96 -11.97
C ARG A 144 -27.56 -41.01 -12.36
N ARG A 145 -26.73 -41.44 -11.40
CA ARG A 145 -25.72 -42.48 -11.57
C ARG A 145 -26.29 -43.82 -11.11
N GLN A 146 -25.63 -44.91 -11.48
CA GLN A 146 -26.01 -46.25 -11.03
C GLN A 146 -25.73 -46.38 -9.52
N ALA A 147 -26.73 -46.03 -8.71
CA ALA A 147 -26.64 -46.09 -7.25
C ALA A 147 -26.82 -47.53 -6.76
N ILE A 148 -26.02 -47.90 -5.76
CA ILE A 148 -26.03 -49.21 -5.12
C ILE A 148 -26.71 -49.04 -3.77
N ASP A 149 -27.89 -49.63 -3.62
CA ASP A 149 -28.62 -49.61 -2.36
C ASP A 149 -28.24 -50.83 -1.52
N ILE A 150 -27.71 -50.60 -0.31
CA ILE A 150 -27.41 -51.63 0.68
C ILE A 150 -28.15 -51.41 2.00
N THR A 151 -29.20 -50.57 2.00
CA THR A 151 -29.96 -50.20 3.20
C THR A 151 -30.61 -51.38 3.93
N SER A 152 -30.95 -52.46 3.21
CA SER A 152 -31.54 -53.69 3.75
C SER A 152 -30.52 -54.82 3.99
N CYS A 153 -29.25 -54.61 3.64
CA CYS A 153 -28.23 -55.65 3.64
C CYS A 153 -27.38 -55.61 4.93
N SER A 154 -27.34 -56.71 5.68
CA SER A 154 -26.35 -56.88 6.74
C SER A 154 -24.97 -57.24 6.14
N PRO A 155 -23.84 -56.70 6.65
CA PRO A 155 -22.48 -57.02 6.16
C PRO A 155 -22.14 -58.52 6.07
N ASP A 156 -22.78 -59.37 6.89
CA ASP A 156 -22.54 -60.82 6.91
C ASP A 156 -23.47 -61.61 5.94
N SER A 157 -24.45 -60.94 5.33
CA SER A 157 -25.44 -61.58 4.46
C SER A 157 -24.85 -62.04 3.13
N SER A 158 -25.49 -63.03 2.49
CA SER A 158 -25.16 -63.42 1.11
C SER A 158 -25.49 -62.32 0.12
N GLU A 159 -26.58 -61.57 0.35
CA GLU A 159 -27.03 -60.45 -0.48
C GLU A 159 -25.99 -59.31 -0.52
N PHE A 160 -25.38 -58.98 0.63
CA PHE A 160 -24.27 -58.02 0.70
C PHE A 160 -23.07 -58.49 -0.11
N ARG A 161 -22.67 -59.76 0.03
CA ARG A 161 -21.54 -60.33 -0.72
C ARG A 161 -21.78 -60.36 -2.22
N GLU A 162 -22.97 -60.73 -2.66
CA GLU A 162 -23.36 -60.69 -4.08
C GLU A 162 -23.35 -59.26 -4.64
N THR A 163 -23.80 -58.29 -3.84
CA THR A 163 -23.79 -56.87 -4.21
C THR A 163 -22.36 -56.34 -4.34
N MET A 164 -21.45 -56.68 -3.41
CA MET A 164 -20.04 -56.32 -3.49
C MET A 164 -19.30 -57.04 -4.62
N GLU A 165 -19.67 -58.28 -4.94
CA GLU A 165 -19.14 -58.98 -6.11
C GLU A 165 -19.52 -58.28 -7.41
N ARG A 166 -20.77 -57.83 -7.56
CA ARG A 166 -21.22 -57.04 -8.72
C ARG A 166 -20.47 -55.72 -8.81
N LEU A 167 -20.35 -54.98 -7.70
CA LEU A 167 -19.58 -53.74 -7.66
C LEU A 167 -18.11 -53.97 -8.03
N ALA A 168 -17.50 -55.05 -7.55
CA ALA A 168 -16.13 -55.41 -7.90
C ALA A 168 -15.96 -55.69 -9.39
N LYS A 169 -16.95 -56.33 -10.04
CA LYS A 169 -16.96 -56.55 -11.50
C LYS A 169 -17.04 -55.21 -12.25
N ASP A 170 -17.94 -54.32 -11.82
CA ASP A 170 -18.10 -53.00 -12.44
C ASP A 170 -16.82 -52.16 -12.31
N VAL A 171 -16.22 -52.16 -11.12
CA VAL A 171 -14.91 -51.53 -10.85
C VAL A 171 -13.80 -52.11 -11.74
N ASP A 172 -13.71 -53.44 -11.87
CA ASP A 172 -12.69 -54.09 -12.72
C ASP A 172 -12.89 -53.75 -14.20
N ILE A 173 -14.13 -53.73 -14.69
CA ILE A 173 -14.45 -53.35 -16.07
C ILE A 173 -13.95 -51.92 -16.36
N ILE A 174 -14.29 -50.96 -15.49
CA ILE A 174 -13.88 -49.57 -15.69
C ILE A 174 -12.36 -49.43 -15.55
N LEU A 175 -11.73 -50.02 -14.53
CA LEU A 175 -10.27 -49.95 -14.35
C LEU A 175 -9.50 -50.57 -15.52
N ARG A 176 -9.99 -51.68 -16.11
CA ARG A 176 -9.38 -52.27 -17.30
C ARG A 176 -9.50 -51.37 -18.52
N ARG A 177 -10.64 -50.70 -18.70
CA ARG A 177 -10.82 -49.72 -19.79
C ARG A 177 -9.94 -48.50 -19.61
N LEU A 178 -9.93 -47.88 -18.43
CA LEU A 178 -9.03 -46.79 -18.09
C LEU A 178 -7.56 -47.20 -18.28
N GLY A 179 -7.23 -48.46 -17.97
CA GLY A 179 -5.90 -49.04 -18.17
C GLY A 179 -5.56 -49.45 -19.60
N ALA A 180 -6.55 -49.68 -20.48
CA ALA A 180 -6.38 -50.08 -21.87
C ALA A 180 -6.31 -48.86 -22.81
N ILE A 181 -7.10 -47.82 -22.54
CA ILE A 181 -7.04 -46.54 -23.26
C ILE A 181 -5.67 -45.90 -23.09
N ARG A 182 -5.08 -45.99 -21.88
CA ARG A 182 -3.68 -45.56 -21.65
C ARG A 182 -2.64 -46.38 -22.44
N ARG A 183 -2.96 -47.61 -22.88
CA ARG A 183 -2.08 -48.46 -23.71
C ARG A 183 -2.25 -48.20 -25.21
N THR A 184 -3.45 -47.83 -25.68
CA THR A 184 -3.75 -47.50 -27.09
C THR A 184 -3.45 -46.04 -27.43
N THR A 185 -3.54 -45.11 -26.47
CA THR A 185 -2.71 -43.91 -26.46
C THR A 185 -1.29 -44.35 -26.13
N ARG A 186 -0.67 -45.11 -27.03
CA ARG A 186 0.78 -45.16 -27.11
C ARG A 186 1.17 -43.70 -27.27
N GLU A 187 1.74 -43.14 -26.22
CA GLU A 187 2.40 -41.84 -26.25
C GLU A 187 3.15 -41.75 -27.59
N PRO A 188 3.13 -40.60 -28.29
CA PRO A 188 4.07 -40.39 -29.37
C PRO A 188 5.44 -40.86 -28.84
N GLU A 189 6.06 -41.76 -29.60
CA GLU A 189 7.37 -42.34 -29.32
C GLU A 189 8.21 -41.33 -28.57
N HIS A 190 8.69 -41.68 -27.37
CA HIS A 190 9.62 -40.89 -26.56
C HIS A 190 10.25 -39.74 -27.36
N GLU A 191 9.58 -38.59 -27.43
CA GLU A 191 10.31 -37.35 -27.35
C GLU A 191 10.83 -37.43 -25.92
N VAL A 192 12.10 -37.88 -25.84
CA VAL A 192 13.00 -37.53 -24.76
C VAL A 192 12.54 -36.14 -24.32
N PRO A 193 12.12 -35.93 -23.04
CA PRO A 193 11.77 -34.58 -22.61
C PRO A 193 12.90 -33.71 -23.15
N ILE A 194 12.60 -32.67 -23.91
CA ILE A 194 13.63 -31.75 -24.40
C ILE A 194 14.12 -31.06 -23.13
N VAL A 195 14.99 -31.76 -22.38
CA VAL A 195 15.69 -31.30 -21.21
C VAL A 195 16.75 -30.42 -21.79
N ALA A 196 16.35 -29.18 -22.04
CA ALA A 196 17.25 -28.16 -22.55
C ALA A 196 18.03 -27.63 -21.37
N THR A 197 19.23 -28.15 -21.17
CA THR A 197 20.19 -27.51 -20.29
C THR A 197 20.74 -26.28 -20.99
N HIS A 198 20.59 -25.13 -20.35
CA HIS A 198 21.20 -23.89 -20.82
C HIS A 198 21.89 -23.20 -19.67
N THR A 199 22.98 -22.50 -19.98
CA THR A 199 23.71 -21.67 -19.04
C THR A 199 23.15 -20.26 -19.11
N GLY A 200 22.74 -19.73 -17.95
CA GLY A 200 22.36 -18.34 -17.80
C GLY A 200 20.91 -17.97 -17.99
N SER A 201 20.59 -16.75 -17.57
CA SER A 201 19.30 -16.09 -17.73
C SER A 201 19.24 -15.42 -19.10
N ASP A 202 18.83 -16.15 -20.13
CA ASP A 202 18.36 -15.52 -21.36
C ASP A 202 17.12 -14.68 -21.01
N GLN A 203 17.34 -13.37 -20.77
CA GLN A 203 16.31 -12.43 -20.36
C GLN A 203 15.20 -12.33 -21.41
N ALA A 204 15.54 -12.44 -22.70
CA ALA A 204 14.56 -12.38 -23.78
C ALA A 204 13.64 -13.62 -23.73
N ARG A 205 14.23 -14.81 -23.58
CA ARG A 205 13.46 -16.06 -23.41
C ARG A 205 12.61 -16.04 -22.14
N MET A 206 13.15 -15.53 -21.04
CA MET A 206 12.42 -15.42 -19.79
C MET A 206 11.23 -14.47 -19.90
N THR A 207 11.44 -13.31 -20.52
CA THR A 207 10.39 -12.33 -20.81
C THR A 207 9.32 -12.95 -21.72
N ALA A 208 9.70 -13.71 -22.75
CA ALA A 208 8.75 -14.41 -23.61
C ALA A 208 7.89 -15.42 -22.83
N LEU A 209 8.50 -16.25 -21.98
CA LEU A 209 7.76 -17.19 -21.13
C LEU A 209 6.81 -16.48 -20.16
N LEU A 210 7.28 -15.42 -19.52
CA LEU A 210 6.44 -14.56 -18.67
C LEU A 210 5.31 -13.90 -19.46
N THR A 211 5.51 -13.58 -20.73
CA THR A 211 4.50 -12.97 -21.63
C THR A 211 3.46 -13.97 -22.10
N GLU A 212 3.82 -15.25 -22.25
CA GLU A 212 2.93 -16.29 -22.78
C GLU A 212 2.14 -17.05 -21.70
N ALA A 213 2.70 -17.24 -20.50
CA ALA A 213 2.08 -18.06 -19.44
C ALA A 213 0.85 -17.38 -18.80
N ASP A 214 -0.19 -18.12 -18.44
CA ASP A 214 -1.36 -17.57 -17.73
C ASP A 214 -1.15 -17.53 -16.22
N SER A 215 -0.50 -18.54 -15.64
CA SER A 215 -0.07 -18.54 -14.24
C SER A 215 1.44 -18.77 -14.11
N VAL A 216 2.05 -18.12 -13.13
CA VAL A 216 3.50 -18.15 -12.92
C VAL A 216 3.83 -18.28 -11.43
N THR A 217 4.73 -19.20 -11.10
CA THR A 217 5.34 -19.30 -9.76
C THR A 217 6.85 -19.22 -9.90
N ILE A 218 7.49 -18.28 -9.20
CA ILE A 218 8.93 -18.08 -9.19
C ILE A 218 9.46 -18.31 -7.79
N VAL A 219 10.47 -19.16 -7.66
CA VAL A 219 11.13 -19.50 -6.40
C VAL A 219 12.62 -19.19 -6.53
N GLY A 220 13.11 -18.21 -5.78
CA GLY A 220 14.51 -17.82 -5.84
C GLY A 220 15.01 -17.21 -4.55
N VAL A 221 16.34 -17.06 -4.46
CA VAL A 221 16.99 -16.48 -3.27
C VAL A 221 16.77 -14.97 -3.24
N THR A 222 17.25 -14.26 -4.26
CA THR A 222 17.16 -12.78 -4.34
C THR A 222 16.22 -12.30 -5.45
N ASN A 223 15.92 -13.12 -6.46
CA ASN A 223 15.17 -12.76 -7.67
C ASN A 223 15.64 -11.47 -8.35
N SER A 224 16.95 -11.15 -8.29
CA SER A 224 17.48 -9.87 -8.77
C SER A 224 17.32 -9.63 -10.28
N TRP A 225 17.17 -10.69 -11.07
CA TRP A 225 16.96 -10.63 -12.53
C TRP A 225 15.51 -10.34 -12.93
N LEU A 226 14.56 -10.54 -12.02
CA LEU A 226 13.13 -10.58 -12.31
C LEU A 226 12.48 -9.22 -12.60
N PRO A 227 12.84 -8.10 -11.94
CA PRO A 227 12.15 -6.83 -12.13
C PRO A 227 12.07 -6.37 -13.60
N GLU A 228 13.18 -6.42 -14.33
CA GLU A 228 13.23 -6.02 -15.75
C GLU A 228 12.37 -6.93 -16.62
N CYS A 229 12.42 -8.25 -16.38
CA CYS A 229 11.66 -9.22 -17.17
C CYS A 229 10.16 -9.09 -16.94
N LEU A 230 9.72 -8.86 -15.70
CA LEU A 230 8.31 -8.63 -15.39
C LEU A 230 7.78 -7.35 -16.01
N GLU A 231 8.54 -6.25 -15.95
CA GLU A 231 8.13 -4.97 -16.56
C GLU A 231 7.99 -5.09 -18.08
N GLN A 232 8.93 -5.76 -18.75
CA GLN A 232 8.82 -6.01 -20.19
C GLN A 232 7.66 -6.95 -20.53
N ALA A 233 7.45 -8.02 -19.74
CA ALA A 233 6.34 -8.94 -19.95
C ALA A 233 4.98 -8.26 -19.77
N LEU A 234 4.82 -7.42 -18.76
CA LEU A 234 3.59 -6.65 -18.53
C LEU A 234 3.23 -5.79 -19.74
N HIS A 235 4.19 -5.07 -20.32
CA HIS A 235 3.95 -4.26 -21.52
C HIS A 235 3.57 -5.09 -22.75
N GLY A 236 4.03 -6.34 -22.85
CA GLY A 236 3.76 -7.23 -23.97
C GLY A 236 2.43 -7.98 -23.87
N ARG A 237 1.74 -7.95 -22.72
CA ARG A 237 0.55 -8.75 -22.46
C ARG A 237 -0.76 -7.95 -22.60
N PRO A 238 -1.82 -8.54 -23.17
CA PRO A 238 -3.14 -7.91 -23.23
C PRO A 238 -3.95 -8.05 -21.93
N ARG A 239 -3.58 -8.98 -21.05
CA ARG A 239 -4.22 -9.26 -19.76
C ARG A 239 -3.16 -9.57 -18.71
N PHE A 240 -3.46 -9.20 -17.47
CA PHE A 240 -2.66 -9.61 -16.32
C PHE A 240 -2.72 -11.15 -16.15
N TRP A 241 -1.74 -11.72 -15.44
CA TRP A 241 -1.72 -13.15 -15.13
C TRP A 241 -2.96 -13.56 -14.31
N ASP A 242 -3.42 -14.80 -14.49
CA ASP A 242 -4.45 -15.38 -13.63
C ASP A 242 -3.93 -15.49 -12.19
N ARG A 243 -2.65 -15.87 -12.05
CA ARG A 243 -1.92 -15.95 -10.77
C ARG A 243 -0.42 -15.73 -10.95
N LEU A 244 0.18 -14.88 -10.11
CA LEU A 244 1.62 -14.62 -10.05
C LEU A 244 2.14 -14.74 -8.61
N ASP A 245 2.83 -15.84 -8.30
CA ASP A 245 3.49 -16.05 -7.00
C ASP A 245 5.00 -15.88 -7.13
N ILE A 246 5.60 -15.03 -6.29
CA ILE A 246 7.04 -14.80 -6.28
C ILE A 246 7.57 -15.04 -4.87
N VAL A 247 8.36 -16.09 -4.70
CA VAL A 247 8.95 -16.51 -3.43
C VAL A 247 10.41 -16.07 -3.36
N PHE A 248 10.73 -15.34 -2.29
CA PHE A 248 12.07 -14.98 -1.86
C PHE A 248 12.51 -15.88 -0.70
N LEU A 249 13.81 -16.10 -0.54
CA LEU A 249 14.34 -16.75 0.66
C LEU A 249 14.32 -15.75 1.83
N GLY A 250 13.81 -16.18 2.98
CA GLY A 250 13.72 -15.34 4.17
C GLY A 250 15.09 -14.94 4.74
N GLU A 251 15.15 -13.76 5.36
CA GLU A 251 16.40 -13.17 5.87
C GLU A 251 17.12 -14.07 6.88
N GLU A 252 16.35 -14.81 7.69
CA GLU A 252 16.84 -15.77 8.69
C GLU A 252 17.73 -16.87 8.07
N VAL A 253 17.50 -17.18 6.79
CA VAL A 253 18.12 -18.32 6.09
C VAL A 253 19.20 -17.86 5.10
N LEU A 254 19.21 -16.58 4.71
CA LEU A 254 20.23 -15.98 3.84
C LEU A 254 21.69 -16.24 4.29
N PRO A 255 22.04 -16.30 5.59
CA PRO A 255 23.40 -16.59 6.03
C PRO A 255 23.91 -17.98 5.59
N TYR A 256 23.01 -18.92 5.34
CA TYR A 256 23.33 -20.30 4.97
C TYR A 256 23.41 -20.52 3.45
N VAL A 257 23.15 -19.49 2.65
CA VAL A 257 23.22 -19.56 1.18
C VAL A 257 24.67 -19.64 0.73
N ASN A 258 24.96 -20.58 -0.16
CA ASN A 258 26.25 -20.73 -0.83
C ASN A 258 26.11 -20.42 -2.33
N ASP A 259 26.48 -19.20 -2.72
CA ASP A 259 26.41 -18.67 -4.09
C ASP A 259 27.71 -17.91 -4.45
N GLU A 260 27.74 -17.23 -5.59
CA GLU A 260 28.91 -16.48 -6.06
C GLU A 260 29.42 -15.43 -5.06
N LEU A 261 28.54 -14.86 -4.25
CA LEU A 261 28.91 -13.84 -3.26
C LEU A 261 29.71 -14.44 -2.12
N SER A 262 29.55 -15.75 -1.84
CA SER A 262 30.42 -16.45 -0.90
C SER A 262 31.87 -16.53 -1.39
N ALA A 263 32.09 -16.51 -2.71
CA ALA A 263 33.43 -16.48 -3.31
C ALA A 263 33.95 -15.03 -3.46
N ASP A 264 33.08 -14.10 -3.89
CA ASP A 264 33.45 -12.70 -4.12
C ASP A 264 33.71 -11.92 -2.82
N PHE A 265 33.05 -12.31 -1.73
CA PHE A 265 33.21 -11.70 -0.40
C PHE A 265 33.74 -12.74 0.60
N PRO A 266 35.07 -12.79 0.84
CA PRO A 266 35.69 -13.74 1.77
C PRO A 266 35.18 -13.61 3.22
N VAL A 267 34.59 -12.46 3.57
CA VAL A 267 33.97 -12.21 4.87
C VAL A 267 32.47 -12.52 4.78
N PRO A 268 31.95 -13.54 5.48
CA PRO A 268 30.55 -13.97 5.37
C PRO A 268 29.52 -12.87 5.63
N ALA A 269 29.82 -11.95 6.57
CA ALA A 269 28.95 -10.82 6.87
C ALA A 269 28.78 -9.85 5.69
N GLN A 270 29.80 -9.70 4.83
CA GLN A 270 29.72 -8.86 3.64
C GLN A 270 28.88 -9.53 2.54
N ALA A 271 29.05 -10.84 2.34
CA ALA A 271 28.22 -11.63 1.42
C ALA A 271 26.74 -11.57 1.83
N LEU A 272 26.44 -11.76 3.13
CA LEU A 272 25.10 -11.66 3.68
C LEU A 272 24.50 -10.27 3.44
N LYS A 273 25.24 -9.21 3.77
CA LYS A 273 24.80 -7.82 3.56
C LYS A 273 24.44 -7.57 2.09
N GLU A 274 25.25 -8.07 1.16
CA GLU A 274 25.01 -7.93 -0.26
C GLU A 274 23.78 -8.75 -0.74
N ARG A 275 23.57 -9.97 -0.23
CA ARG A 275 22.36 -10.77 -0.51
C ARG A 275 21.09 -10.08 -0.03
N THR A 276 21.07 -9.63 1.22
CA THR A 276 19.93 -8.90 1.79
C THR A 276 19.63 -7.66 0.96
N ARG A 277 20.67 -6.90 0.58
CA ARG A 277 20.54 -5.72 -0.28
C ARG A 277 19.92 -6.06 -1.64
N ARG A 278 20.38 -7.12 -2.30
CA ARG A 278 19.89 -7.57 -3.61
C ARG A 278 18.43 -8.05 -3.56
N ALA A 279 18.08 -8.86 -2.55
CA ALA A 279 16.73 -9.35 -2.34
C ALA A 279 15.75 -8.20 -2.04
N GLY A 280 16.10 -7.30 -1.12
CA GLY A 280 15.30 -6.13 -0.78
C GLY A 280 15.06 -5.20 -1.98
N GLN A 281 16.09 -4.93 -2.79
CA GLN A 281 15.95 -4.13 -4.01
C GLN A 281 15.02 -4.77 -5.05
N ALA A 282 15.16 -6.07 -5.30
CA ALA A 282 14.30 -6.79 -6.24
C ALA A 282 12.85 -6.81 -5.76
N LYS A 283 12.62 -7.19 -4.49
CA LYS A 283 11.31 -7.22 -3.85
C LYS A 283 10.61 -5.86 -3.94
N ARG A 284 11.30 -4.76 -3.63
CA ARG A 284 10.74 -3.40 -3.75
C ARG A 284 10.35 -3.03 -5.17
N ARG A 285 11.23 -3.28 -6.14
CA ARG A 285 10.98 -2.94 -7.54
C ARG A 285 9.75 -3.69 -8.06
N ILE A 286 9.64 -4.98 -7.71
CA ILE A 286 8.51 -5.83 -8.06
C ILE A 286 7.24 -5.33 -7.37
N MET A 287 7.26 -5.12 -6.05
CA MET A 287 6.13 -4.56 -5.30
C MET A 287 5.66 -3.22 -5.91
N SER A 288 6.60 -2.33 -6.22
CA SER A 288 6.28 -1.02 -6.79
C SER A 288 5.69 -1.14 -8.19
N LEU A 289 6.20 -2.06 -9.02
CA LEU A 289 5.65 -2.37 -10.34
C LEU A 289 4.23 -2.93 -10.24
N LEU A 290 4.02 -3.93 -9.38
CA LEU A 290 2.73 -4.62 -9.24
C LEU A 290 1.65 -3.76 -8.55
N LEU A 291 2.04 -2.83 -7.68
CA LEU A 291 1.11 -1.82 -7.13
C LEU A 291 0.67 -0.78 -8.16
N ARG A 292 1.43 -0.56 -9.24
CA ARG A 292 1.09 0.41 -10.30
C ARG A 292 0.34 -0.25 -11.46
N GLU A 293 0.87 -1.37 -11.94
CA GLU A 293 0.46 -2.02 -13.18
C GLU A 293 -0.25 -3.36 -12.94
N GLY A 294 -0.31 -3.84 -11.70
CA GLY A 294 -0.85 -5.15 -11.37
C GLY A 294 -2.35 -5.17 -11.11
N ALA A 295 -2.95 -6.37 -11.22
CA ALA A 295 -4.33 -6.61 -10.83
C ALA A 295 -4.38 -7.10 -9.37
N ALA A 296 -5.11 -6.38 -8.50
CA ALA A 296 -5.26 -6.76 -7.09
C ALA A 296 -5.84 -8.18 -6.96
N GLY A 297 -5.26 -8.99 -6.07
CA GLY A 297 -5.67 -10.38 -5.83
C GLY A 297 -5.11 -11.41 -6.82
N HIS A 298 -4.40 -10.99 -7.86
CA HIS A 298 -3.79 -11.90 -8.84
C HIS A 298 -2.29 -12.11 -8.63
N TRP A 299 -1.69 -11.47 -7.63
CA TRP A 299 -0.27 -11.61 -7.34
C TRP A 299 0.02 -11.58 -5.83
N SER A 300 1.06 -12.31 -5.44
CA SER A 300 1.55 -12.39 -4.07
C SER A 300 3.07 -12.48 -4.06
N LEU A 301 3.70 -11.71 -3.17
CA LEU A 301 5.12 -11.88 -2.84
C LEU A 301 5.21 -12.69 -1.56
N HIS A 302 6.16 -13.61 -1.48
CA HIS A 302 6.30 -14.53 -0.37
C HIS A 302 7.73 -14.52 0.17
N SER A 303 7.87 -14.74 1.47
CA SER A 303 9.14 -14.99 2.13
C SER A 303 9.12 -16.40 2.72
N HIS A 304 10.06 -17.22 2.28
CA HIS A 304 10.16 -18.61 2.67
C HIS A 304 11.11 -18.76 3.88
N PRO A 305 10.64 -19.24 5.04
CA PRO A 305 11.42 -19.24 6.28
C PRO A 305 12.39 -20.42 6.43
N PHE A 306 12.47 -21.32 5.44
CA PHE A 306 13.30 -22.52 5.48
C PHE A 306 14.29 -22.57 4.32
N ALA A 307 15.22 -23.53 4.35
CA ALA A 307 16.12 -23.75 3.22
C ALA A 307 15.30 -24.23 2.01
N LEU A 308 15.47 -23.57 0.86
CA LEU A 308 14.75 -23.95 -0.35
C LEU A 308 15.26 -25.29 -0.89
N PRO A 309 14.37 -26.23 -1.27
CA PRO A 309 14.77 -27.50 -1.87
C PRO A 309 15.39 -27.31 -3.27
N PHE A 310 15.00 -26.23 -3.97
CA PHE A 310 15.58 -25.77 -5.22
C PHE A 310 15.23 -24.29 -5.47
N THR A 311 15.89 -23.69 -6.45
CA THR A 311 15.39 -22.45 -7.09
C THR A 311 14.80 -22.82 -8.45
N GLY A 312 13.79 -22.10 -8.92
CA GLY A 312 13.15 -22.42 -10.18
C GLY A 312 11.90 -21.61 -10.51
N ASN A 313 11.34 -21.86 -11.68
CA ASN A 313 10.14 -21.22 -12.19
C ASN A 313 9.16 -22.28 -12.72
N LEU A 314 7.88 -22.09 -12.45
CA LEU A 314 6.78 -22.85 -13.03
C LEU A 314 5.93 -21.90 -13.86
N PHE A 315 5.71 -22.25 -15.13
CA PHE A 315 4.84 -21.55 -16.06
C PHE A 315 3.69 -22.45 -16.46
N VAL A 316 2.46 -21.99 -16.29
CA VAL A 316 1.24 -22.70 -16.71
C VAL A 316 0.59 -21.93 -17.85
N PHE A 317 0.35 -22.61 -18.97
CA PHE A 317 -0.22 -22.01 -20.18
C PHE A 317 -1.69 -22.38 -20.35
N ARG A 318 -2.40 -21.62 -21.20
CA ARG A 318 -3.83 -21.77 -21.45
C ARG A 318 -4.29 -23.15 -21.90
N ASP A 319 -3.42 -23.84 -22.62
CA ASP A 319 -3.67 -25.20 -23.13
C ASP A 319 -3.37 -26.30 -22.08
N GLY A 320 -3.09 -25.91 -20.84
CA GLY A 320 -2.78 -26.81 -19.73
C GLY A 320 -1.33 -27.30 -19.73
N ARG A 321 -0.49 -26.90 -20.70
CA ARG A 321 0.94 -27.20 -20.65
C ARG A 321 1.58 -26.51 -19.46
N ARG A 322 2.54 -27.19 -18.87
CA ARG A 322 3.31 -26.73 -17.71
C ARG A 322 4.78 -26.82 -18.06
N ARG A 323 5.50 -25.74 -17.84
CA ARG A 323 6.94 -25.69 -18.10
C ARG A 323 7.66 -25.37 -16.82
N VAL A 324 8.60 -26.22 -16.47
CA VAL A 324 9.39 -26.12 -15.23
C VAL A 324 10.82 -25.76 -15.62
N GLN A 325 11.39 -24.82 -14.89
CA GLN A 325 12.80 -24.48 -14.94
C GLN A 325 13.38 -24.63 -13.55
N LEU A 326 14.35 -25.53 -13.37
CA LEU A 326 15.09 -25.68 -12.11
C LEU A 326 16.47 -25.05 -12.25
N GLY A 327 16.84 -24.22 -11.30
CA GLY A 327 18.15 -23.59 -11.18
C GLY A 327 19.10 -24.43 -10.35
N VAL A 328 20.28 -24.71 -10.90
CA VAL A 328 21.40 -25.33 -10.19
C VAL A 328 22.44 -24.25 -9.93
N THR A 329 22.47 -23.77 -8.68
CA THR A 329 23.40 -22.74 -8.21
C THR A 329 24.83 -23.28 -8.20
N ARG A 330 25.76 -22.51 -8.78
CA ARG A 330 27.19 -22.82 -8.78
C ARG A 330 27.94 -21.79 -7.93
N PRO A 331 28.40 -22.14 -6.71
CA PRO A 331 28.93 -21.16 -5.74
C PRO A 331 30.13 -20.31 -6.16
N THR A 332 30.80 -20.65 -7.26
CA THR A 332 31.98 -19.94 -7.77
C THR A 332 31.75 -19.25 -9.11
N ARG A 333 30.48 -19.15 -9.54
CA ARG A 333 30.09 -18.69 -10.85
C ARG A 333 28.92 -17.73 -10.72
N SER A 334 28.93 -16.68 -11.54
CA SER A 334 27.87 -15.66 -11.55
C SER A 334 26.48 -16.26 -11.72
N GLU A 335 25.42 -15.57 -11.28
CA GLU A 335 24.04 -16.03 -11.47
C GLU A 335 23.71 -16.29 -12.96
N SER A 336 24.33 -15.55 -13.88
CA SER A 336 24.25 -15.75 -15.33
C SER A 336 24.99 -16.98 -15.87
N ASP A 337 25.75 -17.69 -15.04
CA ASP A 337 26.43 -18.94 -15.39
C ASP A 337 25.76 -20.17 -14.75
N ASN A 338 24.73 -19.95 -13.92
CA ASN A 338 23.98 -21.04 -13.30
C ASN A 338 23.31 -21.90 -14.38
N LEU A 339 23.36 -23.22 -14.17
CA LEU A 339 22.71 -24.17 -15.05
C LEU A 339 21.21 -24.12 -14.81
N ARG A 340 20.42 -24.03 -15.88
CA ARG A 340 18.97 -24.21 -15.82
C ARG A 340 18.56 -25.47 -16.54
N ILE A 341 17.79 -26.30 -15.85
CA ILE A 341 17.18 -27.51 -16.39
C ILE A 341 15.74 -27.14 -16.74
N ASP A 342 15.43 -27.10 -18.04
CA ASP A 342 14.10 -26.73 -18.56
C ASP A 342 13.44 -27.95 -19.16
N PHE A 343 12.20 -28.24 -18.73
CA PHE A 343 11.41 -29.36 -19.20
C PHE A 343 9.92 -29.07 -19.09
N ILE A 344 9.11 -29.85 -19.80
CA ILE A 344 7.66 -29.81 -19.71
C ILE A 344 7.23 -30.75 -18.59
N ASP A 345 6.48 -30.23 -17.62
CA ASP A 345 5.92 -31.01 -16.52
C ASP A 345 4.88 -31.99 -17.07
N ARG A 346 5.08 -33.27 -16.80
CA ARG A 346 4.13 -34.32 -17.21
C ARG A 346 3.12 -34.53 -16.07
N PHE A 347 1.91 -34.98 -16.40
CA PHE A 347 0.86 -35.25 -15.39
C PHE A 347 1.26 -36.25 -14.29
N ASP A 348 2.32 -37.05 -14.50
CA ASP A 348 2.84 -38.06 -13.56
C ASP A 348 4.03 -37.58 -12.71
N GLN A 349 4.58 -36.39 -12.99
CA GLN A 349 5.68 -35.76 -12.26
C GLN A 349 5.15 -34.42 -11.74
N SER A 350 4.58 -34.35 -10.54
CA SER A 350 3.83 -33.17 -10.11
C SER A 350 4.74 -32.06 -9.55
N PHE A 351 5.58 -31.41 -10.37
CA PHE A 351 6.37 -30.27 -9.88
C PHE A 351 5.49 -29.12 -9.42
N GLU A 352 4.33 -28.92 -10.05
CA GLU A 352 3.30 -27.96 -9.56
C GLU A 352 2.98 -28.15 -8.06
N ALA A 353 2.85 -29.40 -7.59
CA ALA A 353 2.58 -29.67 -6.18
C ALA A 353 3.75 -29.23 -5.28
N ILE A 354 4.99 -29.42 -5.73
CA ILE A 354 6.19 -29.02 -4.97
C ILE A 354 6.32 -27.49 -4.92
N PHE A 355 6.07 -26.80 -6.04
CA PHE A 355 6.02 -25.33 -6.05
C PHE A 355 4.90 -24.80 -5.15
N SER A 356 3.72 -25.44 -5.18
CA SER A 356 2.58 -25.10 -4.31
C SER A 356 2.90 -25.34 -2.83
N GLU A 357 3.62 -26.41 -2.49
CA GLU A 357 4.09 -26.68 -1.13
C GLU A 357 5.03 -25.57 -0.63
N ILE A 358 5.97 -25.13 -1.47
CA ILE A 358 6.87 -24.02 -1.14
C ILE A 358 6.07 -22.73 -0.89
N VAL A 359 5.12 -22.39 -1.77
CA VAL A 359 4.25 -21.23 -1.60
C VAL A 359 3.43 -21.33 -0.30
N ASN A 360 2.79 -22.47 -0.05
CA ASN A 360 1.96 -22.68 1.14
C ASN A 360 2.76 -22.68 2.45
N ALA A 361 4.01 -23.13 2.41
CA ALA A 361 4.94 -23.06 3.54
C ALA A 361 5.60 -21.68 3.71
N SER A 362 5.38 -20.76 2.77
CA SER A 362 5.92 -19.39 2.82
C SER A 362 4.95 -18.43 3.49
N ARG A 363 5.48 -17.29 3.97
CA ARG A 363 4.68 -16.19 4.51
C ARG A 363 4.44 -15.17 3.42
N GLU A 364 3.19 -14.89 3.08
CA GLU A 364 2.87 -13.82 2.14
C GLU A 364 3.30 -12.48 2.77
N GLU A 365 4.11 -11.76 2.01
CA GLU A 365 4.72 -10.50 2.36
C GLU A 365 3.69 -9.40 2.20
N HIS A 366 2.97 -9.19 3.30
CA HIS A 366 1.98 -8.15 3.42
C HIS A 366 2.56 -6.95 4.15
N GLU A 367 2.67 -5.82 3.46
CA GLU A 367 2.82 -4.57 4.18
C GLU A 367 1.45 -4.17 4.72
N VAL A 368 1.27 -4.37 6.03
CA VAL A 368 0.01 -4.11 6.74
C VAL A 368 0.06 -2.69 7.30
N ILE A 369 -0.59 -1.76 6.60
CA ILE A 369 -0.59 -0.33 6.92
C ILE A 369 -1.63 -0.06 8.01
N LEU A 370 -1.25 0.72 9.01
CA LEU A 370 -2.15 1.12 10.08
C LEU A 370 -3.20 2.12 9.55
N VAL A 371 -4.44 2.00 10.03
CA VAL A 371 -5.57 2.82 9.59
C VAL A 371 -6.35 3.30 10.80
N GLY A 372 -6.78 4.57 10.76
CA GLY A 372 -7.56 5.12 11.87
C GLY A 372 -7.92 6.58 11.65
N SER A 373 -7.77 7.38 12.71
CA SER A 373 -8.15 8.79 12.70
C SER A 373 -7.19 9.65 13.53
N PRO A 374 -6.94 10.92 13.14
CA PRO A 374 -6.26 11.87 14.02
C PRO A 374 -7.03 12.01 15.34
N GLY A 375 -6.29 12.06 16.44
CA GLY A 375 -6.83 12.30 17.77
C GLY A 375 -7.40 13.72 17.90
N ARG A 376 -8.06 13.99 19.04
CA ARG A 376 -8.64 15.32 19.32
C ARG A 376 -7.57 16.43 19.45
N THR A 377 -6.32 16.05 19.67
CA THR A 377 -5.12 16.90 19.70
C THR A 377 -4.19 16.51 18.54
N SER A 378 -3.48 17.48 17.97
CA SER A 378 -2.70 17.34 16.72
C SER A 378 -1.62 16.25 16.74
N ASP A 379 -1.19 15.82 17.93
CA ASP A 379 0.03 15.02 18.10
C ASP A 379 -0.27 13.52 18.23
N HIS A 380 -1.54 13.14 18.16
CA HIS A 380 -1.99 11.77 18.42
C HIS A 380 -2.71 11.22 17.21
N PHE A 381 -2.42 9.98 16.84
CA PHE A 381 -3.18 9.24 15.84
C PHE A 381 -3.72 7.98 16.49
N LEU A 382 -5.05 7.81 16.49
CA LEU A 382 -5.69 6.62 17.01
C LEU A 382 -5.80 5.59 15.88
N CYS A 383 -4.95 4.56 15.94
CA CYS A 383 -5.07 3.38 15.12
C CYS A 383 -6.32 2.59 15.54
N GLN A 384 -7.14 2.21 14.57
CA GLN A 384 -8.40 1.50 14.78
C GLN A 384 -8.44 0.16 14.05
N SER A 385 -7.68 0.04 12.95
CA SER A 385 -7.58 -1.17 12.15
C SER A 385 -6.27 -1.15 11.34
N ALA A 386 -6.05 -2.17 10.53
CA ALA A 386 -4.97 -2.17 9.56
C ALA A 386 -5.41 -2.84 8.25
N ARG A 387 -4.79 -2.43 7.14
CA ARG A 387 -5.14 -2.89 5.78
C ARG A 387 -3.88 -3.22 5.00
N PHE A 388 -3.99 -4.15 4.06
CA PHE A 388 -2.90 -4.42 3.12
C PHE A 388 -2.59 -3.19 2.27
N ARG A 389 -1.31 -2.91 2.05
CA ARG A 389 -0.84 -1.79 1.21
C ARG A 389 -1.43 -1.80 -0.21
N ARG A 390 -1.74 -2.98 -0.75
CA ARG A 390 -2.41 -3.12 -2.06
C ARG A 390 -3.85 -2.59 -2.09
N SER A 391 -4.48 -2.40 -0.92
CA SER A 391 -5.88 -2.01 -0.75
C SER A 391 -6.07 -0.60 -0.20
N ILE A 392 -5.01 0.22 -0.16
CA ILE A 392 -5.08 1.61 0.27
C ILE A 392 -4.89 2.56 -0.91
N LEU A 393 -5.57 3.71 -0.86
CA LEU A 393 -5.46 4.79 -1.83
C LEU A 393 -5.90 4.41 -3.26
N GLU A 394 -6.84 3.48 -3.34
CA GLU A 394 -7.62 3.17 -4.53
C GLU A 394 -8.58 4.33 -4.82
N GLY A 395 -8.59 4.84 -6.05
CA GLY A 395 -9.42 6.00 -6.41
C GLY A 395 -10.91 5.68 -6.43
N GLY A 396 -11.74 6.64 -6.04
CA GLY A 396 -13.20 6.50 -6.04
C GLY A 396 -13.76 5.88 -4.75
N ASN A 397 -12.89 5.35 -3.89
CA ASN A 397 -13.23 4.95 -2.52
C ASN A 397 -13.06 6.17 -1.62
N SER A 398 -14.06 7.06 -1.60
CA SER A 398 -14.13 8.15 -0.61
C SER A 398 -14.28 7.57 0.79
N THR A 399 -13.17 7.29 1.46
CA THR A 399 -13.14 6.83 2.84
C THR A 399 -12.98 8.01 3.80
N THR A 400 -13.58 7.92 4.98
CA THR A 400 -13.31 8.86 6.09
C THR A 400 -12.02 8.52 6.84
N ASP A 401 -11.38 7.42 6.46
CA ASP A 401 -10.20 6.86 7.10
C ASP A 401 -8.96 7.72 6.85
N TRP A 402 -8.04 7.63 7.79
CA TRP A 402 -6.74 8.28 7.75
C TRP A 402 -5.62 7.25 7.79
N LEU A 403 -4.52 7.59 7.13
CA LEU A 403 -3.29 6.82 7.09
C LEU A 403 -2.17 7.61 7.80
N PRO A 404 -1.45 6.99 8.75
CA PRO A 404 -0.26 7.56 9.34
C PRO A 404 0.94 7.31 8.41
N ALA A 405 1.71 8.35 8.13
CA ALA A 405 2.89 8.28 7.27
C ALA A 405 4.02 9.16 7.83
N VAL A 406 5.24 8.93 7.38
CA VAL A 406 6.42 9.72 7.77
C VAL A 406 6.99 10.50 6.60
N VAL A 407 7.57 11.66 6.88
CA VAL A 407 8.52 12.35 6.01
C VAL A 407 9.76 12.69 6.83
N ALA A 408 10.87 12.02 6.53
CA ALA A 408 12.17 12.31 7.12
C ALA A 408 12.94 13.27 6.23
N ILE A 409 13.02 14.54 6.65
CA ILE A 409 13.86 15.59 6.05
C ILE A 409 15.32 15.17 6.19
N THR A 410 15.78 14.46 5.18
CA THR A 410 17.12 13.92 5.06
C THR A 410 18.14 14.97 4.66
N TRP A 411 19.27 14.99 5.34
CA TRP A 411 20.38 15.88 5.06
C TRP A 411 21.71 15.21 5.42
N ARG A 412 22.83 15.75 4.94
CA ARG A 412 24.16 15.33 5.40
C ARG A 412 25.08 16.53 5.54
N ILE A 413 26.23 16.32 6.18
CA ILE A 413 27.31 17.32 6.19
C ILE A 413 28.02 17.28 4.84
N GLY A 414 27.77 18.29 4.01
CA GLY A 414 28.45 18.53 2.74
C GLY A 414 29.68 19.45 2.89
N PRO A 415 30.32 19.82 1.76
CA PRO A 415 31.54 20.66 1.77
C PRO A 415 31.32 22.07 2.33
N SER A 416 30.16 22.67 2.05
CA SER A 416 29.79 24.04 2.48
C SER A 416 28.90 24.05 3.73
N GLY A 417 28.74 22.90 4.40
CA GLY A 417 27.80 22.74 5.52
C GLY A 417 26.68 21.76 5.21
N PRO A 418 25.59 21.80 5.98
CA PRO A 418 24.44 20.91 5.82
C PRO A 418 23.80 21.03 4.44
N GLU A 419 23.67 19.90 3.73
CA GLU A 419 22.99 19.85 2.42
C GLU A 419 21.77 18.92 2.48
N PRO A 420 20.59 19.37 2.00
CA PRO A 420 19.41 18.54 1.84
C PRO A 420 19.66 17.41 0.84
N LEU A 421 19.25 16.20 1.22
CA LEU A 421 19.27 15.02 0.34
C LEU A 421 17.84 14.65 -0.03
N LEU A 422 17.53 14.63 -1.33
CA LEU A 422 16.22 14.20 -1.82
C LEU A 422 16.39 13.17 -2.94
N GLN A 423 15.50 12.18 -2.94
CA GLN A 423 15.42 11.13 -3.93
C GLN A 423 14.62 11.60 -5.15
N LEU A 424 15.11 11.30 -6.35
CA LEU A 424 14.36 11.47 -7.59
C LEU A 424 13.50 10.21 -7.85
N ASN A 425 12.19 10.40 -7.80
CA ASN A 425 11.21 9.31 -7.92
C ASN A 425 11.14 8.78 -9.34
N SER A 426 11.15 7.45 -9.45
CA SER A 426 11.19 6.70 -10.69
C SER A 426 10.45 5.38 -10.54
N PRO A 427 10.12 4.70 -11.65
CA PRO A 427 9.43 3.41 -11.59
C PRO A 427 10.19 2.36 -10.78
N THR A 428 11.50 2.51 -10.58
CA THR A 428 12.33 1.55 -9.83
C THR A 428 12.40 1.82 -8.33
N ASN A 429 11.98 2.98 -7.84
CA ASN A 429 12.13 3.35 -6.43
C ASN A 429 10.89 3.98 -5.79
N SER A 430 9.83 4.26 -6.55
CA SER A 430 8.59 4.81 -6.00
C SER A 430 7.37 4.23 -6.68
N THR A 431 6.26 4.18 -5.94
CA THR A 431 4.93 3.81 -6.46
C THR A 431 4.19 4.99 -7.07
N ARG A 432 4.56 6.23 -6.70
CA ARG A 432 3.80 7.45 -7.03
C ARG A 432 4.73 8.64 -7.23
N GLU A 433 4.16 9.75 -7.69
CA GLU A 433 4.89 11.02 -7.78
C GLU A 433 6.14 10.93 -8.69
N MET A 434 6.01 10.20 -9.81
CA MET A 434 7.08 9.96 -10.77
C MET A 434 7.73 11.25 -11.27
N GLY A 435 9.06 11.25 -11.37
CA GLY A 435 9.85 12.39 -11.81
C GLY A 435 9.90 13.54 -10.80
N LYS A 436 9.26 13.44 -9.63
CA LYS A 436 9.37 14.44 -8.56
C LYS A 436 10.50 14.08 -7.61
N VAL A 437 10.99 15.08 -6.88
CA VAL A 437 11.93 14.88 -5.78
C VAL A 437 11.20 14.79 -4.44
N SER A 438 11.69 13.93 -3.56
CA SER A 438 11.17 13.79 -2.20
C SER A 438 12.27 13.42 -1.22
N HIS A 439 12.17 13.96 -0.02
CA HIS A 439 12.73 13.36 1.18
C HIS A 439 12.18 11.96 1.42
N VAL A 440 12.89 11.16 2.21
CA VAL A 440 12.49 9.79 2.57
C VAL A 440 11.11 9.82 3.20
N SER A 441 10.20 8.98 2.70
CA SER A 441 8.81 8.94 3.16
C SER A 441 8.24 7.55 3.00
N GLY A 442 7.42 7.13 3.96
CA GLY A 442 6.80 5.81 3.99
C GLY A 442 5.55 5.81 4.86
N TYR A 443 4.81 4.71 4.84
CA TYR A 443 3.69 4.51 5.76
C TYR A 443 4.22 4.04 7.12
N ILE A 444 3.45 4.30 8.18
CA ILE A 444 3.64 3.60 9.45
C ILE A 444 2.82 2.30 9.38
N ASN A 445 3.49 1.16 9.57
CA ASN A 445 2.90 -0.17 9.42
C ASN A 445 2.97 -0.99 10.72
N GLN A 446 2.37 -2.19 10.70
CA GLN A 446 2.30 -3.07 11.87
C GLN A 446 3.67 -3.52 12.41
N LEU A 447 4.68 -3.66 11.53
CA LEU A 447 6.03 -4.01 11.95
C LEU A 447 6.67 -2.88 12.75
N ASP A 448 6.39 -1.62 12.40
CA ASP A 448 6.89 -0.45 13.12
C ASP A 448 6.33 -0.40 14.55
N HIS A 449 5.08 -0.80 14.74
CA HIS A 449 4.45 -0.91 16.05
C HIS A 449 5.01 -2.07 16.87
N SER A 450 5.23 -3.24 16.26
CA SER A 450 5.86 -4.37 16.94
C SER A 450 7.30 -4.05 17.34
N ALA A 451 8.05 -3.34 16.50
CA ALA A 451 9.42 -2.92 16.77
C ALA A 451 9.49 -1.84 17.87
N SER A 452 8.55 -0.89 17.91
CA SER A 452 8.51 0.16 18.93
C SER A 452 8.12 -0.38 20.31
N THR A 453 7.14 -1.29 20.38
CA THR A 453 6.56 -1.79 21.64
C THR A 453 7.20 -3.07 22.16
N GLY A 454 7.86 -3.84 21.30
CA GLY A 454 8.40 -5.16 21.62
C GLY A 454 7.33 -6.26 21.73
N VAL A 455 6.07 -5.98 21.37
CA VAL A 455 4.96 -6.93 21.41
C VAL A 455 4.61 -7.36 19.98
N SER A 456 4.64 -8.67 19.72
CA SER A 456 4.15 -9.27 18.47
C SER A 456 2.62 -9.14 18.44
N SER A 457 2.08 -8.09 17.84
CA SER A 457 0.64 -7.83 17.86
C SER A 457 -0.04 -8.44 16.64
N ASP A 458 -0.96 -9.38 16.83
CA ASP A 458 -2.19 -9.38 16.03
C ASP A 458 -2.99 -8.16 16.50
N ILE A 459 -3.30 -7.20 15.61
CA ILE A 459 -4.02 -5.97 15.98
C ILE A 459 -5.47 -6.33 16.31
N ALA A 460 -5.73 -6.77 17.54
CA ALA A 460 -7.06 -7.11 18.04
C ALA A 460 -7.78 -5.90 18.66
N GLY A 461 -7.15 -4.72 18.76
CA GLY A 461 -7.72 -3.53 19.40
C GLY A 461 -7.11 -2.20 18.93
N SER A 462 -7.79 -1.09 19.24
CA SER A 462 -7.34 0.27 18.93
C SER A 462 -6.22 0.73 19.85
N PHE A 463 -5.21 1.41 19.31
CA PHE A 463 -4.08 1.95 20.06
C PHE A 463 -3.64 3.29 19.49
N GLU A 464 -2.88 4.05 20.27
CA GLU A 464 -2.35 5.34 19.85
C GLU A 464 -0.95 5.18 19.25
N ILE A 465 -0.71 5.82 18.11
CA ILE A 465 0.62 5.87 17.47
C ILE A 465 1.43 6.97 18.13
N SER A 466 2.61 6.61 18.63
CA SER A 466 3.58 7.51 19.22
C SER A 466 4.68 7.93 18.21
N TRP A 467 5.55 8.84 18.62
CA TRP A 467 6.75 9.17 17.86
C TRP A 467 7.72 7.98 17.71
N GLY A 468 7.66 6.99 18.61
CA GLY A 468 8.49 5.78 18.51
C GLY A 468 8.16 4.93 17.27
N GLU A 469 6.88 4.78 16.92
CA GLU A 469 6.46 4.15 15.67
C GLU A 469 6.93 4.93 14.44
N ALA A 470 6.84 6.28 14.48
CA ALA A 470 7.30 7.12 13.38
C ALA A 470 8.83 7.02 13.20
N GLU A 471 9.59 7.01 14.29
CA GLU A 471 11.04 6.77 14.24
C GLU A 471 11.38 5.38 13.71
N SER A 472 10.63 4.35 14.13
CA SER A 472 10.79 2.98 13.62
C SER A 472 10.54 2.93 12.12
N ALA A 473 9.47 3.57 11.64
CA ALA A 473 9.16 3.66 10.21
C ALA A 473 10.29 4.33 9.44
N VAL A 474 10.85 5.46 9.92
CA VAL A 474 12.00 6.11 9.27
C VAL A 474 13.21 5.19 9.21
N ARG A 475 13.54 4.47 10.30
CA ARG A 475 14.67 3.52 10.31
C ARG A 475 14.46 2.39 9.31
N ARG A 476 13.25 1.83 9.25
CA ARG A 476 12.88 0.80 8.28
C ARG A 476 13.05 1.31 6.85
N GLU A 477 12.51 2.49 6.53
CA GLU A 477 12.68 3.08 5.20
C GLU A 477 14.17 3.32 4.86
N LEU A 478 14.98 3.82 5.80
CA LEU A 478 16.43 3.99 5.58
C LEU A 478 17.17 2.66 5.34
N GLN A 479 16.84 1.64 6.12
CA GLN A 479 17.43 0.31 5.99
C GLN A 479 17.03 -0.33 4.66
N ASP A 480 15.73 -0.38 4.39
CA ASP A 480 15.19 -1.08 3.25
C ASP A 480 15.60 -0.35 1.97
N ASP A 481 15.30 0.95 1.86
CA ASP A 481 15.37 1.69 0.60
C ASP A 481 16.78 2.22 0.29
N PHE A 482 17.58 2.44 1.33
CA PHE A 482 18.89 3.08 1.20
C PHE A 482 20.04 2.20 1.70
N GLY A 483 19.76 1.04 2.32
CA GLY A 483 20.79 0.15 2.89
C GLY A 483 21.50 0.76 4.10
N ILE A 484 20.88 1.73 4.78
CA ILE A 484 21.45 2.47 5.89
C ILE A 484 20.97 1.84 7.19
N THR A 485 21.82 1.02 7.78
CA THR A 485 21.55 0.32 9.06
C THR A 485 21.99 1.12 10.28
N GLU A 486 22.94 2.03 10.11
CA GLU A 486 23.49 2.87 11.17
C GLU A 486 23.27 4.35 10.83
N ALA A 487 22.39 5.00 11.59
CA ALA A 487 22.12 6.42 11.49
C ALA A 487 21.76 6.99 12.88
N PRO A 488 22.03 8.28 13.14
CA PRO A 488 21.52 8.97 14.32
C PRO A 488 20.00 8.83 14.43
N ALA A 489 19.47 8.93 15.65
CA ALA A 489 18.03 8.89 15.85
C ALA A 489 17.33 10.02 15.08
N PRO A 490 16.23 9.72 14.35
CA PRO A 490 15.42 10.75 13.74
C PRO A 490 14.96 11.76 14.79
N GLN A 491 14.93 13.05 14.46
CA GLN A 491 14.48 14.10 15.37
C GLN A 491 13.06 14.54 15.00
N PRO A 492 12.06 14.37 15.88
CA PRO A 492 10.69 14.83 15.66
C PRO A 492 10.61 16.34 15.38
N LEU A 493 9.74 16.73 14.45
CA LEU A 493 9.40 18.15 14.20
C LEU A 493 7.94 18.43 14.52
N THR A 494 7.02 17.84 13.77
CA THR A 494 5.58 18.10 13.91
C THR A 494 4.74 17.09 13.11
N THR A 495 3.42 17.15 13.25
CA THR A 495 2.47 16.38 12.44
C THR A 495 1.71 17.31 11.48
N VAL A 496 1.44 16.83 10.25
CA VAL A 496 0.71 17.61 9.24
C VAL A 496 -0.42 16.78 8.63
N PRO A 497 -1.68 17.26 8.68
CA PRO A 497 -2.78 16.62 7.97
C PRO A 497 -2.74 16.93 6.47
N PHE A 498 -2.97 15.90 5.65
CA PHE A 498 -3.07 16.00 4.20
C PHE A 498 -4.35 15.35 3.70
N TYR A 499 -5.18 16.15 3.07
CA TYR A 499 -6.54 15.78 2.71
C TYR A 499 -6.62 15.34 1.26
N TYR A 500 -7.27 14.19 1.03
CA TYR A 500 -7.73 13.77 -0.29
C TYR A 500 -9.25 13.88 -0.36
N HIS A 501 -9.76 14.09 -1.57
CA HIS A 501 -11.21 14.22 -1.81
C HIS A 501 -11.86 12.90 -2.22
N ASP A 502 -11.06 11.94 -2.68
CA ASP A 502 -11.47 10.72 -3.37
C ASP A 502 -10.79 9.45 -2.85
N LYS A 503 -9.99 9.58 -1.76
CA LYS A 503 -9.13 8.55 -1.17
C LYS A 503 -8.96 8.79 0.33
N GLU A 504 -8.25 7.90 1.02
CA GLU A 504 -7.86 8.09 2.43
C GLU A 504 -7.08 9.40 2.62
N ASN A 505 -7.32 10.04 3.77
CA ASN A 505 -6.52 11.17 4.22
C ASN A 505 -5.21 10.70 4.86
N PHE A 506 -4.29 11.62 5.09
CA PHE A 506 -3.01 11.32 5.74
C PHE A 506 -2.77 12.20 6.95
N VAL A 507 -2.13 11.64 7.97
CA VAL A 507 -1.36 12.39 8.96
C VAL A 507 0.11 12.07 8.73
N PHE A 508 0.89 13.09 8.39
CA PHE A 508 2.33 12.94 8.20
C PHE A 508 3.09 13.37 9.45
N TYR A 509 3.91 12.49 9.99
CA TYR A 509 4.92 12.80 10.99
C TYR A 509 6.17 13.32 10.26
N LEU A 510 6.54 14.56 10.52
CA LEU A 510 7.74 15.18 9.97
C LEU A 510 8.87 15.03 10.98
N LEU A 511 10.01 14.51 10.50
CA LEU A 511 11.23 14.32 11.27
C LEU A 511 12.41 14.88 10.49
N THR A 512 13.52 15.24 11.14
CA THR A 512 14.80 15.42 10.46
C THR A 512 15.66 14.17 10.62
N GLN A 513 16.45 13.86 9.60
CA GLN A 513 17.34 12.71 9.61
C GLN A 513 18.69 13.07 9.01
N GLN A 514 19.74 12.96 9.83
CA GLN A 514 21.10 13.08 9.34
C GLN A 514 21.55 11.76 8.70
N ILE A 515 22.14 11.83 7.51
CA ILE A 515 22.79 10.72 6.82
C ILE A 515 24.30 10.90 6.90
N SER A 516 25.02 9.81 7.13
CA SER A 516 26.48 9.84 7.16
C SER A 516 27.06 10.31 5.82
N LYS A 517 28.07 11.19 5.88
CA LYS A 517 28.82 11.60 4.68
C LYS A 517 29.54 10.44 3.98
N ALA A 518 29.79 9.35 4.70
CA ALA A 518 30.42 8.15 4.15
C ALA A 518 29.44 7.27 3.36
N THR A 519 28.13 7.52 3.45
CA THR A 519 27.12 6.76 2.72
C THR A 519 27.24 7.03 1.23
N VAL A 520 27.49 5.95 0.47
CA VAL A 520 27.50 5.96 -0.99
C VAL A 520 26.18 5.37 -1.48
N PHE A 521 25.41 6.18 -2.21
CA PHE A 521 24.14 5.72 -2.78
C PHE A 521 24.36 4.98 -4.09
N GLY A 522 23.68 3.84 -4.24
CA GLY A 522 23.65 3.12 -5.50
C GLY A 522 22.89 3.89 -6.59
N GLU A 523 23.12 3.51 -7.85
CA GLU A 523 22.49 4.13 -9.02
C GLU A 523 20.95 4.17 -8.94
N HIS A 524 20.35 3.05 -8.51
CA HIS A 524 18.90 2.89 -8.41
C HIS A 524 18.28 3.70 -7.27
N THR A 525 19.08 4.12 -6.29
CA THR A 525 18.61 4.91 -5.16
C THR A 525 18.27 6.34 -5.58
N ARG A 526 18.99 6.90 -6.56
CA ARG A 526 18.75 8.26 -7.11
C ARG A 526 18.61 9.36 -6.05
N MET A 527 19.44 9.30 -5.01
CA MET A 527 19.50 10.28 -3.92
C MET A 527 20.56 11.35 -4.24
N PHE A 528 20.17 12.62 -4.23
CA PHE A 528 21.05 13.74 -4.62
C PHE A 528 21.02 14.86 -3.58
N GLY A 529 22.12 15.62 -3.50
CA GLY A 529 22.15 16.91 -2.79
C GLY A 529 21.45 18.00 -3.59
N TRP A 530 20.62 18.81 -2.91
CA TRP A 530 19.85 19.90 -3.52
C TRP A 530 20.04 21.19 -2.73
N THR A 531 20.32 22.29 -3.45
CA THR A 531 20.32 23.61 -2.80
C THR A 531 18.90 24.13 -2.63
N PRO A 532 18.62 24.99 -1.63
CA PRO A 532 17.33 25.68 -1.54
C PRO A 532 16.93 26.40 -2.83
N ALA A 533 17.90 26.96 -3.57
CA ALA A 533 17.68 27.59 -4.88
C ALA A 533 17.21 26.59 -5.95
N ASP A 534 17.81 25.39 -6.01
CA ASP A 534 17.35 24.33 -6.92
C ASP A 534 15.90 23.94 -6.62
N LEU A 535 15.57 23.77 -5.33
CA LEU A 535 14.22 23.41 -4.90
C LEU A 535 13.20 24.51 -5.22
N MET A 536 13.56 25.78 -5.05
CA MET A 536 12.73 26.92 -5.47
C MET A 536 12.46 26.92 -6.97
N ARG A 537 13.49 26.65 -7.79
CA ARG A 537 13.35 26.56 -9.25
C ARG A 537 12.49 25.36 -9.67
N ILE A 538 12.64 24.21 -9.01
CA ILE A 538 11.80 23.03 -9.26
C ILE A 538 10.34 23.32 -8.92
N ARG A 539 10.06 23.97 -7.78
CA ARG A 539 8.71 24.40 -7.41
C ARG A 539 8.11 25.37 -8.44
N GLN A 540 8.90 26.34 -8.89
CA GLN A 540 8.50 27.32 -9.89
C GLN A 540 8.11 26.62 -11.19
N ASN A 541 8.91 25.66 -11.67
CA ASN A 541 8.58 24.88 -12.85
C ASN A 541 7.29 24.07 -12.66
N GLN A 542 7.14 23.41 -11.51
CA GLN A 542 5.94 22.65 -11.16
C GLN A 542 4.70 23.54 -11.08
N LEU A 543 4.82 24.78 -10.60
CA LEU A 543 3.73 25.76 -10.61
C LEU A 543 3.34 26.13 -12.04
N LEU A 544 4.33 26.54 -12.85
CA LEU A 544 4.11 27.03 -14.21
C LEU A 544 3.45 25.96 -15.09
N THR A 545 3.84 24.70 -14.96
CA THR A 545 3.23 23.58 -15.70
C THR A 545 1.76 23.36 -15.36
N ARG A 546 1.29 23.78 -14.16
CA ARG A 546 -0.11 23.70 -13.74
C ARG A 546 -0.95 24.90 -14.14
N VAL A 547 -0.35 26.02 -14.56
CA VAL A 547 -1.08 27.25 -14.92
C VAL A 547 -2.11 26.97 -16.01
N ILE A 548 -1.72 26.28 -17.08
CA ILE A 548 -2.61 25.99 -18.21
C ILE A 548 -3.69 24.98 -17.82
N GLU A 549 -3.33 23.94 -17.07
CA GLU A 549 -4.29 22.94 -16.57
C GLU A 549 -5.43 23.58 -15.75
N VAL A 550 -5.14 24.61 -14.96
CA VAL A 550 -6.15 25.35 -14.19
C VAL A 550 -7.19 26.03 -15.08
N PHE A 551 -6.82 26.48 -16.28
CA PHE A 551 -7.77 27.12 -17.20
C PHE A 551 -8.68 26.09 -17.86
N ASP A 552 -8.10 24.96 -18.25
CA ASP A 552 -8.77 23.91 -19.01
C ASP A 552 -9.63 22.98 -18.12
N HIS A 553 -9.42 23.02 -16.80
CA HIS A 553 -10.20 22.20 -15.87
C HIS A 553 -11.60 22.79 -15.61
N PRO A 554 -12.68 22.00 -15.75
CA PRO A 554 -14.03 22.45 -15.44
C PRO A 554 -14.18 22.69 -13.93
N MET A 555 -14.63 23.89 -13.57
CA MET A 555 -14.79 24.32 -12.17
C MET A 555 -16.02 25.22 -12.04
N SER A 556 -16.66 25.19 -10.87
CA SER A 556 -17.64 26.23 -10.50
C SER A 556 -16.97 27.60 -10.40
N ALA A 557 -17.76 28.68 -10.48
CA ALA A 557 -17.23 30.04 -10.34
C ALA A 557 -16.49 30.25 -9.01
N GLU A 558 -16.98 29.61 -7.93
CA GLU A 558 -16.34 29.68 -6.62
C GLU A 558 -15.03 28.90 -6.56
N GLN A 559 -15.00 27.67 -7.09
CA GLN A 559 -13.79 26.87 -7.20
C GLN A 559 -12.73 27.63 -8.00
N ARG A 560 -13.10 28.17 -9.17
CA ARG A 560 -12.22 28.98 -10.01
C ARG A 560 -11.65 30.18 -9.26
N ARG A 561 -12.49 30.93 -8.53
CA ARG A 561 -12.03 32.07 -7.71
C ARG A 561 -11.00 31.63 -6.66
N ARG A 562 -11.25 30.53 -5.93
CA ARG A 562 -10.32 30.01 -4.91
C ARG A 562 -9.02 29.50 -5.53
N THR A 563 -9.10 28.75 -6.62
CA THR A 563 -7.94 28.23 -7.36
C THR A 563 -7.07 29.36 -7.90
N LEU A 564 -7.65 30.38 -8.52
CA LEU A 564 -6.91 31.53 -9.03
C LEU A 564 -6.20 32.31 -7.92
N ARG A 565 -6.85 32.47 -6.75
CA ARG A 565 -6.22 33.12 -5.59
C ARG A 565 -4.97 32.36 -5.13
N LEU A 566 -5.06 31.03 -5.05
CA LEU A 566 -3.91 30.18 -4.71
C LEU A 566 -2.82 30.21 -5.79
N LEU A 567 -3.21 30.16 -7.07
CA LEU A 567 -2.29 30.21 -8.20
C LEU A 567 -1.52 31.52 -8.21
N LEU A 568 -2.20 32.66 -8.07
CA LEU A 568 -1.59 33.98 -8.04
C LEU A 568 -0.64 34.15 -6.86
N ALA A 569 -1.02 33.68 -5.66
CA ALA A 569 -0.14 33.71 -4.50
C ALA A 569 1.16 32.92 -4.73
N ASN A 570 1.07 31.75 -5.37
CA ASN A 570 2.27 30.97 -5.71
C ASN A 570 3.11 31.65 -6.80
N LEU A 571 2.49 32.29 -7.80
CA LEU A 571 3.21 33.03 -8.84
C LEU A 571 3.96 34.22 -8.24
N GLU A 572 3.34 34.94 -7.31
CA GLU A 572 3.95 36.07 -6.60
C GLU A 572 5.17 35.63 -5.78
N VAL A 573 5.05 34.55 -5.00
CA VAL A 573 6.17 33.99 -4.21
C VAL A 573 7.36 33.54 -5.09
N HIS A 574 7.11 33.22 -6.35
CA HIS A 574 8.15 32.86 -7.32
C HIS A 574 8.57 34.01 -8.25
N GLY A 575 8.11 35.24 -7.99
CA GLY A 575 8.47 36.42 -8.79
C GLY A 575 7.94 36.40 -10.23
N GLU A 576 6.89 35.62 -10.51
CA GLU A 576 6.32 35.44 -11.86
C GLU A 576 5.31 36.55 -12.21
N THR A 577 5.76 37.81 -12.18
CA THR A 577 4.90 39.01 -12.29
C THR A 577 4.13 39.10 -13.62
N GLU A 578 4.78 38.80 -14.74
CA GLU A 578 4.14 38.81 -16.07
C GLU A 578 3.05 37.74 -16.16
N THR A 579 3.39 36.51 -15.79
CA THR A 579 2.45 35.37 -15.76
C THR A 579 1.28 35.68 -14.82
N ALA A 580 1.53 36.21 -13.63
CA ALA A 580 0.48 36.62 -12.68
C ALA A 580 -0.45 37.68 -13.27
N ARG A 581 0.09 38.68 -14.00
CA ARG A 581 -0.71 39.70 -14.68
C ARG A 581 -1.63 39.08 -15.75
N LEU A 582 -1.12 38.15 -16.55
CA LEU A 582 -1.91 37.45 -17.57
C LEU A 582 -2.99 36.56 -16.93
N VAL A 583 -2.66 35.86 -15.84
CA VAL A 583 -3.64 35.06 -15.07
C VAL A 583 -4.75 35.94 -14.50
N ARG A 584 -4.43 37.12 -13.93
CA ARG A 584 -5.46 38.08 -13.46
C ARG A 584 -6.35 38.56 -14.59
N ARG A 585 -5.76 38.87 -15.76
CA ARG A 585 -6.49 39.34 -16.95
C ARG A 585 -7.47 38.29 -17.47
N TYR A 586 -7.02 37.04 -17.54
CA TYR A 586 -7.75 35.97 -18.22
C TYR A 586 -8.49 35.01 -17.31
N GLY A 587 -8.34 35.10 -15.99
CA GLY A 587 -8.84 34.08 -15.04
C GLY A 587 -10.33 33.74 -15.14
N LYS A 588 -11.15 34.62 -15.70
CA LYS A 588 -12.59 34.37 -15.94
C LYS A 588 -12.87 33.46 -17.15
N LEU A 589 -11.90 33.22 -18.02
CA LEU A 589 -12.03 32.39 -19.21
C LEU A 589 -11.94 30.90 -18.85
N ASN A 590 -12.63 30.07 -19.64
CA ASN A 590 -12.63 28.61 -19.50
C ASN A 590 -11.61 27.91 -20.42
N ALA A 591 -10.67 28.67 -20.98
CA ALA A 591 -9.57 28.18 -21.80
C ALA A 591 -8.42 29.19 -21.74
N ALA A 592 -7.17 28.70 -21.75
CA ALA A 592 -6.00 29.56 -21.73
C ALA A 592 -5.79 30.26 -23.09
N PRO A 593 -5.69 31.60 -23.15
CA PRO A 593 -5.38 32.30 -24.40
C PRO A 593 -3.95 32.01 -24.88
N ALA A 594 -3.72 32.10 -26.20
CA ALA A 594 -2.40 31.86 -26.81
C ALA A 594 -1.28 32.68 -26.16
N GLU A 595 -1.53 33.94 -25.81
CA GLU A 595 -0.59 34.82 -25.12
C GLU A 595 -0.14 34.23 -23.77
N LEU A 596 -1.06 33.68 -22.98
CA LEU A 596 -0.76 33.04 -21.69
C LEU A 596 0.00 31.72 -21.91
N VAL A 597 -0.43 30.90 -22.87
CA VAL A 597 0.22 29.63 -23.21
C VAL A 597 1.68 29.86 -23.61
N GLU A 598 1.94 30.84 -24.47
CA GLU A 598 3.29 31.16 -24.94
C GLU A 598 4.17 31.72 -23.81
N ALA A 599 3.63 32.63 -22.98
CA ALA A 599 4.33 33.17 -21.83
C ALA A 599 4.72 32.07 -20.84
N VAL A 600 3.79 31.18 -20.50
CA VAL A 600 4.05 30.03 -19.62
C VAL A 600 5.07 29.08 -20.24
N ALA A 601 4.95 28.76 -21.53
CA ALA A 601 5.89 27.85 -22.20
C ALA A 601 7.35 28.36 -22.16
N ARG A 602 7.56 29.67 -22.39
CA ARG A 602 8.90 30.29 -22.26
C ARG A 602 9.45 30.15 -20.85
N ARG A 603 8.62 30.39 -19.83
CA ARG A 603 9.02 30.27 -18.42
C ARG A 603 9.27 28.83 -18.01
N VAL A 604 8.47 27.87 -18.47
CA VAL A 604 8.68 26.43 -18.25
C VAL A 604 10.01 26.00 -18.84
N ALA A 605 10.32 26.37 -20.09
CA ALA A 605 11.61 26.04 -20.71
C ALA A 605 12.79 26.62 -19.90
N ALA A 606 12.69 27.88 -19.46
CA ALA A 606 13.75 28.53 -18.68
C ALA A 606 13.95 27.94 -17.27
N THR A 607 12.88 27.42 -16.65
CA THR A 607 12.91 26.92 -15.26
C THR A 607 13.09 25.41 -15.16
N THR A 608 13.09 24.69 -16.29
CA THR A 608 13.23 23.23 -16.30
C THR A 608 14.58 22.84 -15.70
N HIS A 609 14.56 21.82 -14.84
CA HIS A 609 15.73 21.32 -14.15
C HIS A 609 15.97 19.86 -14.54
N HIS A 610 17.24 19.51 -14.74
CA HIS A 610 17.66 18.18 -15.19
C HIS A 610 18.71 17.60 -14.24
N ARG A 611 18.74 16.28 -14.12
CA ARG A 611 19.82 15.53 -13.50
C ARG A 611 20.40 14.54 -14.50
N TYR A 612 21.70 14.33 -14.43
CA TYR A 612 22.40 13.38 -15.28
C TYR A 612 22.81 12.15 -14.47
N VAL A 613 22.40 10.97 -14.94
CA VAL A 613 22.76 9.68 -14.36
C VAL A 613 23.30 8.80 -15.48
N LYS A 614 24.59 8.47 -15.44
CA LYS A 614 25.30 7.66 -16.46
C LYS A 614 25.00 8.07 -17.92
N GLY A 615 25.02 9.37 -18.20
CA GLY A 615 24.75 9.89 -19.55
C GLY A 615 23.26 9.94 -19.94
N THR A 616 22.35 9.47 -19.07
CA THR A 616 20.91 9.69 -19.23
C THR A 616 20.52 11.00 -18.56
N GLU A 617 19.93 11.89 -19.32
CA GLU A 617 19.33 13.12 -18.82
C GLU A 617 17.92 12.85 -18.32
N ILE A 618 17.64 13.21 -17.07
CA ILE A 618 16.35 13.01 -16.42
C ILE A 618 15.78 14.37 -16.05
N ARG A 619 14.62 14.70 -16.62
CA ARG A 619 13.87 15.91 -16.27
C ARG A 619 13.24 15.76 -14.89
N VAL A 620 13.40 16.78 -14.05
CA VAL A 620 12.72 16.90 -12.76
C VAL A 620 11.40 17.62 -12.96
N SER A 621 10.31 16.99 -12.52
CA SER A 621 8.94 17.48 -12.72
C SER A 621 8.38 18.30 -11.55
N GLY A 622 9.00 18.21 -10.36
CA GLY A 622 8.49 18.89 -9.18
C GLY A 622 8.99 18.30 -7.85
N ILE A 623 8.36 18.73 -6.76
CA ILE A 623 8.47 18.19 -5.40
C ILE A 623 7.20 17.39 -5.09
N ALA A 624 7.33 16.27 -4.39
CA ALA A 624 6.21 15.41 -3.99
C ALA A 624 5.11 16.17 -3.22
N GLY A 625 3.84 15.77 -3.35
CA GLY A 625 2.66 16.57 -3.01
C GLY A 625 2.67 17.27 -1.64
N LEU A 626 2.87 16.52 -0.53
CA LEU A 626 2.94 17.13 0.80
C LEU A 626 4.12 18.09 0.92
N GLN A 627 5.32 17.62 0.57
CA GLN A 627 6.56 18.38 0.66
C GLN A 627 6.48 19.64 -0.20
N TYR A 628 5.75 19.58 -1.32
CA TYR A 628 5.37 20.77 -2.06
C TYR A 628 4.49 21.67 -1.19
N ARG A 629 3.34 21.18 -0.71
CA ARG A 629 2.40 21.99 0.08
C ARG A 629 3.02 22.67 1.30
N VAL A 630 3.92 22.00 2.03
CA VAL A 630 4.51 22.51 3.28
C VAL A 630 5.91 23.08 3.14
N PHE A 631 6.38 23.34 1.91
CA PHE A 631 7.77 23.76 1.71
C PHE A 631 8.12 25.02 2.51
N PHE A 632 7.32 26.07 2.39
CA PHE A 632 7.60 27.34 3.09
C PHE A 632 7.26 27.30 4.58
N SER A 633 6.32 26.44 4.99
CA SER A 633 5.85 26.39 6.37
C SER A 633 6.66 25.44 7.26
N HIS A 634 7.29 24.41 6.68
CA HIS A 634 7.97 23.37 7.45
C HIS A 634 9.36 22.98 6.90
N LEU A 635 9.50 22.74 5.59
CA LEU A 635 10.81 22.30 5.05
C LEU A 635 11.84 23.42 5.08
N LEU A 636 11.49 24.61 4.60
CA LEU A 636 12.39 25.76 4.57
C LEU A 636 12.78 26.21 6.00
N PRO A 637 11.86 26.33 6.98
CA PRO A 637 12.23 26.53 8.37
C PRO A 637 13.14 25.43 8.94
N ALA A 638 12.89 24.16 8.62
CA ALA A 638 13.76 23.08 9.02
C ALA A 638 15.17 23.22 8.42
N TYR A 639 15.28 23.62 7.14
CA TYR A 639 16.58 23.91 6.51
C TYR A 639 17.30 25.08 7.18
N VAL A 640 16.57 26.12 7.60
CA VAL A 640 17.15 27.23 8.37
C VAL A 640 17.65 26.75 9.73
N GLY A 641 16.85 26.00 10.47
CA GLY A 641 17.24 25.43 11.76
C GLY A 641 18.43 24.48 11.68
N LEU A 642 18.59 23.79 10.53
CA LEU A 642 19.75 22.97 10.23
C LEU A 642 20.98 23.77 9.78
N GLY A 643 20.85 25.05 9.41
CA GLY A 643 21.95 25.87 8.90
C GLY A 643 22.31 25.60 7.44
N VAL A 644 21.33 25.23 6.61
CA VAL A 644 21.52 25.05 5.16
C VAL A 644 21.77 26.40 4.47
N GLU A 645 22.85 26.50 3.69
CA GLU A 645 23.23 27.71 2.96
C GLU A 645 22.11 28.19 2.02
N GLY A 646 21.80 29.50 2.04
CA GLY A 646 20.76 30.11 1.21
C GLY A 646 19.33 29.98 1.74
N ALA A 647 19.09 29.15 2.76
CA ALA A 647 17.73 28.94 3.28
C ALA A 647 17.21 30.16 4.06
N THR A 648 18.08 30.82 4.84
CA THR A 648 17.72 31.98 5.66
C THR A 648 17.32 33.16 4.80
N GLU A 649 18.06 33.41 3.71
CA GLU A 649 17.79 34.49 2.77
C GLU A 649 16.46 34.30 2.05
N ILE A 650 16.16 33.07 1.61
CA ILE A 650 14.87 32.76 0.97
C ILE A 650 13.72 32.92 1.99
N LEU A 651 13.92 32.44 3.23
CA LEU A 651 12.90 32.60 4.27
C LEU A 651 12.68 34.08 4.60
N ALA A 652 13.74 34.87 4.68
CA ALA A 652 13.68 36.31 4.91
C ALA A 652 13.01 37.05 3.76
N ASP A 653 13.27 36.69 2.51
CA ASP A 653 12.60 37.28 1.34
C ASP A 653 11.07 37.02 1.39
N ILE A 654 10.67 35.80 1.72
CA ILE A 654 9.24 35.44 1.87
C ILE A 654 8.61 36.14 3.08
N ARG A 655 9.36 36.28 4.17
CA ARG A 655 8.92 37.00 5.38
C ARG A 655 8.99 38.52 5.22
N SER A 656 9.77 39.05 4.29
CA SER A 656 9.78 40.48 3.97
C SER A 656 8.43 40.92 3.37
N ASP A 657 7.69 39.95 2.81
CA ASP A 657 6.30 40.04 2.38
C ASP A 657 5.27 39.71 3.50
N GLU A 658 5.68 39.53 4.77
CA GLU A 658 4.84 39.81 5.98
C GLU A 658 4.57 41.33 6.10
N SER A 659 4.27 41.94 4.96
CA SER A 659 3.32 43.02 4.82
C SER A 659 2.19 42.82 5.83
N ALA A 660 2.03 43.81 6.73
CA ALA A 660 0.98 43.84 7.75
C ALA A 660 -0.34 43.28 7.19
N ASP A 661 -1.09 42.50 7.98
CA ASP A 661 -2.34 41.83 7.55
C ASP A 661 -3.23 42.71 6.65
N ALA A 662 -3.24 44.02 6.93
CA ALA A 662 -3.86 45.07 6.14
C ALA A 662 -3.43 45.14 4.65
N ILE A 663 -2.12 45.16 4.36
CA ILE A 663 -1.58 45.25 3.00
C ILE A 663 -1.93 44.00 2.20
N ARG A 664 -1.84 42.83 2.84
CA ARG A 664 -2.22 41.56 2.21
C ARG A 664 -3.69 41.54 1.84
N LEU A 665 -4.57 41.97 2.73
CA LEU A 665 -6.00 42.08 2.47
C LEU A 665 -6.29 43.07 1.33
N ALA A 666 -5.63 44.24 1.32
CA ALA A 666 -5.79 45.24 0.27
C ALA A 666 -5.36 44.70 -1.11
N ARG A 667 -4.23 44.00 -1.20
CA ARG A 667 -3.77 43.32 -2.45
C ARG A 667 -4.75 42.26 -2.95
N LEU A 668 -5.55 41.69 -2.05
CA LEU A 668 -6.61 40.74 -2.38
C LEU A 668 -7.93 41.41 -2.79
N GLY A 669 -7.96 42.74 -2.85
CA GLY A 669 -9.10 43.54 -3.30
C GLY A 669 -10.10 43.89 -2.18
N TRP A 670 -9.69 43.79 -0.92
CA TRP A 670 -10.50 44.30 0.19
C TRP A 670 -10.30 45.81 0.34
N ASP A 671 -11.34 46.50 0.78
CA ASP A 671 -11.20 47.84 1.36
C ASP A 671 -10.76 47.67 2.81
N VAL A 672 -9.69 48.36 3.22
CA VAL A 672 -8.97 48.04 4.45
C VAL A 672 -8.69 49.30 5.27
N ASP A 673 -9.23 49.28 6.48
CA ASP A 673 -8.89 50.20 7.57
C ASP A 673 -7.88 49.52 8.52
N ALA A 674 -6.66 50.03 8.55
CA ALA A 674 -5.61 49.60 9.45
C ALA A 674 -5.51 50.57 10.64
N VAL A 675 -5.60 50.05 11.86
CA VAL A 675 -5.54 50.89 13.06
C VAL A 675 -4.41 50.47 13.96
N GLU A 676 -3.59 51.45 14.33
CA GLU A 676 -2.33 51.27 15.04
C GLU A 676 -2.17 52.34 16.12
N PRO A 677 -1.90 51.99 17.39
CA PRO A 677 -1.85 52.97 18.48
C PRO A 677 -0.68 53.95 18.36
N THR A 678 0.43 53.55 17.73
CA THR A 678 1.66 54.35 17.68
C THR A 678 1.82 55.13 16.38
N ALA A 679 2.23 56.40 16.47
CA ALA A 679 2.53 57.20 15.27
C ALA A 679 3.65 56.59 14.41
N ALA A 680 4.62 55.93 15.05
CA ALA A 680 5.71 55.22 14.37
C ALA A 680 5.19 54.01 13.57
N GLY A 681 4.30 53.20 14.17
CA GLY A 681 3.66 52.07 13.49
C GLY A 681 2.79 52.54 12.31
N VAL A 682 2.01 53.61 12.49
CA VAL A 682 1.23 54.23 11.40
C VAL A 682 2.13 54.64 10.23
N GLY A 683 3.28 55.28 10.50
CA GLY A 683 4.27 55.62 9.48
C GLY A 683 4.81 54.40 8.75
N LYS A 684 5.13 53.33 9.49
CA LYS A 684 5.63 52.07 8.94
C LYS A 684 4.61 51.39 8.01
N ILE A 685 3.34 51.31 8.42
CA ILE A 685 2.26 50.73 7.60
C ILE A 685 2.06 51.54 6.31
N ARG A 686 2.06 52.88 6.39
CA ARG A 686 1.93 53.74 5.22
C ARG A 686 3.06 53.55 4.21
N ASN A 687 4.30 53.48 4.69
CA ASN A 687 5.45 53.25 3.81
C ASN A 687 5.34 51.88 3.12
N PHE A 688 5.04 50.82 3.87
CA PHE A 688 4.85 49.50 3.28
C PHE A 688 3.66 49.42 2.32
N ALA A 689 2.57 50.14 2.58
CA ALA A 689 1.44 50.20 1.67
C ALA A 689 1.82 50.88 0.34
N VAL A 690 2.61 51.95 0.39
CA VAL A 690 3.17 52.62 -0.80
C VAL A 690 4.10 51.68 -1.58
N ASP A 691 5.04 51.03 -0.89
CA ASP A 691 6.00 50.12 -1.51
C ASP A 691 5.30 48.92 -2.17
N ALA A 692 4.23 48.43 -1.54
CA ALA A 692 3.42 47.32 -2.04
C ALA A 692 2.34 47.74 -3.07
N ALA A 693 2.25 49.03 -3.42
CA ALA A 693 1.18 49.61 -4.24
C ALA A 693 -0.24 49.18 -3.79
N ALA A 694 -0.45 49.09 -2.48
CA ALA A 694 -1.71 48.69 -1.86
C ALA A 694 -2.45 49.90 -1.31
N GLN A 695 -3.76 49.98 -1.56
CA GLN A 695 -4.61 51.02 -0.97
C GLN A 695 -5.08 50.57 0.42
N VAL A 696 -4.57 51.24 1.46
CA VAL A 696 -4.92 50.99 2.87
C VAL A 696 -5.18 52.33 3.53
N SER A 697 -6.32 52.47 4.20
CA SER A 697 -6.64 53.61 5.07
C SER A 697 -6.00 53.37 6.44
N VAL A 698 -5.08 54.24 6.88
CA VAL A 698 -4.31 54.03 8.12
C VAL A 698 -4.67 55.08 9.16
N PHE A 699 -5.19 54.63 10.30
CA PHE A 699 -5.60 55.46 11.43
C PHE A 699 -4.73 55.22 12.66
N GLN A 700 -4.41 56.30 13.38
CA GLN A 700 -3.81 56.17 14.71
C GLN A 700 -4.91 55.99 15.75
N GLY A 701 -4.96 54.84 16.43
CA GLY A 701 -6.04 54.55 17.38
C GLY A 701 -5.78 53.32 18.25
N ASP A 702 -6.44 53.27 19.40
CA ASP A 702 -6.40 52.16 20.35
C ASP A 702 -7.67 51.31 20.21
N VAL A 703 -7.58 49.98 20.20
CA VAL A 703 -8.74 49.07 20.12
C VAL A 703 -9.82 49.35 21.16
N LEU A 704 -9.44 49.91 22.33
CA LEU A 704 -10.37 50.29 23.39
C LEU A 704 -11.16 51.57 23.10
N THR A 705 -10.70 52.42 22.18
CA THR A 705 -11.27 53.75 21.94
C THR A 705 -11.48 54.08 20.46
N TRP A 706 -11.04 53.23 19.53
CA TRP A 706 -11.06 53.52 18.09
C TRP A 706 -12.48 53.79 17.56
N ASP A 707 -12.66 54.78 16.71
CA ASP A 707 -13.93 54.97 16.03
C ASP A 707 -13.98 54.04 14.80
N TYR A 708 -15.12 53.38 14.59
CA TYR A 708 -15.37 52.49 13.46
C TYR A 708 -16.65 52.94 12.73
N PRO A 709 -16.77 52.68 11.42
CA PRO A 709 -17.93 53.12 10.65
C PRO A 709 -19.23 52.50 11.17
N ASP A 710 -20.32 53.27 11.15
CA ASP A 710 -21.65 52.84 11.60
C ASP A 710 -22.14 51.57 10.88
N GLU A 711 -21.72 51.38 9.64
CA GLU A 711 -22.09 50.21 8.86
C GLU A 711 -21.39 48.94 9.35
N GLY A 712 -20.28 49.04 10.08
CA GLY A 712 -19.43 47.94 10.55
C GLY A 712 -18.60 47.25 9.46
N TYR A 713 -17.82 46.24 9.85
CA TYR A 713 -16.90 45.49 8.99
C TYR A 713 -17.39 44.06 8.72
N ASP A 714 -17.10 43.56 7.52
CA ASP A 714 -17.34 42.17 7.13
C ASP A 714 -16.27 41.21 7.71
N LEU A 715 -15.06 41.72 7.94
CA LEU A 715 -13.94 40.99 8.51
C LEU A 715 -13.14 41.92 9.43
N ILE A 716 -12.89 41.50 10.65
CA ILE A 716 -11.95 42.15 11.56
C ILE A 716 -10.81 41.17 11.85
N VAL A 717 -9.56 41.59 11.59
CA VAL A 717 -8.36 40.82 11.94
C VAL A 717 -7.69 41.52 13.12
N CYS A 718 -7.67 40.85 14.27
CA CYS A 718 -7.03 41.30 15.49
C CYS A 718 -5.96 40.27 15.89
N ASN A 719 -4.84 40.33 15.17
CA ASN A 719 -3.74 39.39 15.29
C ASN A 719 -2.58 40.03 16.06
N GLY A 720 -2.22 39.45 17.20
CA GLY A 720 -1.09 39.91 17.99
C GLY A 720 -1.32 41.21 18.77
N VAL A 721 -2.58 41.58 19.03
CA VAL A 721 -2.92 42.84 19.74
C VAL A 721 -3.41 42.57 21.16
N LEU A 722 -4.33 41.61 21.34
CA LEU A 722 -5.05 41.42 22.61
C LEU A 722 -4.16 40.97 23.78
N HIS A 723 -2.95 40.47 23.52
CA HIS A 723 -1.99 40.16 24.57
C HIS A 723 -1.29 41.40 25.14
N TYR A 724 -1.47 42.58 24.57
CA TYR A 724 -1.07 43.87 25.15
C TYR A 724 -2.24 44.61 25.83
N VAL A 725 -3.44 44.01 25.83
CA VAL A 725 -4.66 44.66 26.34
C VAL A 725 -5.11 44.01 27.65
N ALA A 726 -5.09 44.78 28.74
CA ALA A 726 -5.56 44.33 30.05
C ALA A 726 -7.08 44.13 30.07
N ASP A 727 -7.86 45.11 29.58
CA ASP A 727 -9.32 45.04 29.51
C ASP A 727 -9.81 44.31 28.24
N LYS A 728 -9.60 43.00 28.24
CA LYS A 728 -9.99 42.13 27.11
C LYS A 728 -11.49 42.12 26.86
N LEU A 729 -12.31 42.30 27.90
CA LEU A 729 -13.77 42.25 27.78
C LEU A 729 -14.29 43.46 27.01
N THR A 730 -13.79 44.67 27.32
CA THR A 730 -14.16 45.86 26.56
C THR A 730 -13.63 45.80 25.14
N ALA A 731 -12.38 45.38 24.93
CA ALA A 731 -11.84 45.20 23.59
C ALA A 731 -12.68 44.22 22.76
N CYS A 732 -13.01 43.04 23.29
CA CYS A 732 -13.84 42.06 22.59
C CYS A 732 -15.23 42.61 22.28
N ARG A 733 -15.87 43.32 23.22
CA ARG A 733 -17.18 43.95 23.00
C ARG A 733 -17.13 44.96 21.85
N ARG A 734 -16.09 45.80 21.78
CA ARG A 734 -15.92 46.77 20.70
C ARG A 734 -15.71 46.09 19.35
N LEU A 735 -14.84 45.07 19.30
CA LEU A 735 -14.63 44.27 18.09
C LEU A 735 -15.95 43.65 17.63
N GLN A 736 -16.76 43.09 18.52
CA GLN A 736 -18.05 42.49 18.20
C GLN A 736 -19.08 43.51 17.68
N GLN A 737 -19.14 44.69 18.29
CA GLN A 737 -20.03 45.78 17.87
C GLN A 737 -19.64 46.30 16.48
N ALA A 738 -18.35 46.37 16.20
CA ALA A 738 -17.81 46.77 14.89
C ALA A 738 -18.01 45.72 13.79
N THR A 739 -18.41 44.48 14.11
CA THR A 739 -18.65 43.43 13.10
C THR A 739 -20.08 43.42 12.61
N ARG A 740 -20.30 43.40 11.30
CA ARG A 740 -21.64 43.21 10.69
C ARG A 740 -22.24 41.84 11.03
N ILE A 741 -23.58 41.72 10.93
CA ILE A 741 -24.23 40.40 10.94
C ILE A 741 -23.74 39.61 9.72
N GLY A 742 -23.28 38.37 9.93
CA GLY A 742 -22.62 37.54 8.93
C GLY A 742 -21.10 37.74 8.86
N GLY A 743 -20.58 38.82 9.45
CA GLY A 743 -19.16 39.15 9.48
C GLY A 743 -18.34 38.25 10.43
N VAL A 744 -17.02 38.30 10.28
CA VAL A 744 -16.09 37.40 10.98
C VAL A 744 -15.03 38.18 11.75
N ASN A 745 -14.72 37.74 12.97
CA ASN A 745 -13.56 38.20 13.74
C ASN A 745 -12.49 37.10 13.75
N ALA A 746 -11.31 37.44 13.25
CA ALA A 746 -10.11 36.63 13.25
C ALA A 746 -9.17 37.11 14.35
N LEU A 747 -9.04 36.35 15.43
CA LEU A 747 -8.31 36.73 16.63
C LEU A 747 -7.11 35.82 16.84
N SER A 748 -6.00 36.41 17.27
CA SER A 748 -4.79 35.68 17.69
C SER A 748 -4.10 36.43 18.84
N LEU A 749 -3.83 35.73 19.94
CA LEU A 749 -3.18 36.28 21.13
C LEU A 749 -2.38 35.22 21.88
N TRP A 750 -1.45 35.65 22.74
CA TRP A 750 -0.72 34.74 23.61
C TRP A 750 -1.63 34.04 24.62
N SER A 751 -1.38 32.75 24.80
CA SER A 751 -1.96 31.93 25.85
C SER A 751 -1.01 31.83 27.03
N ASP A 752 -1.57 31.79 28.24
CA ASP A 752 -0.84 31.50 29.48
C ASP A 752 -0.36 30.04 29.60
N TYR A 753 -0.61 29.18 28.61
CA TYR A 753 -0.13 27.80 28.58
C TYR A 753 1.41 27.69 28.65
N SER A 754 2.11 28.63 28.03
CA SER A 754 3.55 28.82 28.23
C SER A 754 3.79 30.15 28.94
N PRO A 755 4.75 30.22 29.88
CA PRO A 755 5.10 31.49 30.50
C PRO A 755 5.58 32.49 29.45
N VAL A 756 5.27 33.77 29.65
CA VAL A 756 5.84 34.83 28.82
C VAL A 756 7.36 34.81 29.02
N PRO A 757 8.16 34.71 27.94
CA PRO A 757 9.61 34.70 28.07
C PRO A 757 10.13 36.01 28.67
N ALA A 758 11.17 35.94 29.51
CA ALA A 758 11.75 37.11 30.16
C ALA A 758 12.23 38.18 29.17
N CYS A 759 12.64 37.80 27.95
CA CYS A 759 13.01 38.74 26.89
C CYS A 759 11.84 39.61 26.39
N HIS A 760 10.59 39.23 26.67
CA HIS A 760 9.38 39.99 26.34
C HIS A 760 8.87 40.84 27.51
N GLU A 761 9.52 40.84 28.68
CA GLU A 761 9.16 41.68 29.84
C GLU A 761 9.58 43.16 29.69
N ILE A 762 9.67 43.65 28.45
CA ILE A 762 10.01 45.04 28.13
C ILE A 762 8.73 45.91 28.09
N VAL A 763 7.59 45.30 27.79
CA VAL A 763 6.26 45.92 27.78
C VAL A 763 5.27 45.03 28.53
N PRO A 764 4.31 45.59 29.27
CA PRO A 764 3.30 44.80 29.96
C PRO A 764 2.52 43.92 28.99
N THR A 765 2.46 42.63 29.28
CA THR A 765 1.67 41.67 28.52
C THR A 765 0.65 40.97 29.42
N TYR A 766 -0.47 40.64 28.82
CA TYR A 766 -1.62 40.03 29.46
C TYR A 766 -2.05 38.83 28.60
N PRO A 767 -1.35 37.68 28.65
CA PRO A 767 -1.85 36.45 28.06
C PRO A 767 -3.26 36.11 28.56
N ASP A 768 -3.98 35.27 27.82
CA ASP A 768 -5.29 34.78 28.24
C ASP A 768 -5.28 33.25 28.37
N GLY A 769 -6.14 32.72 29.22
CA GLY A 769 -6.38 31.28 29.25
C GLY A 769 -6.97 30.79 27.93
N GLU A 770 -6.70 29.55 27.54
CA GLU A 770 -7.28 28.94 26.33
C GLU A 770 -8.83 29.05 26.27
N TYR A 771 -9.47 29.04 27.45
CA TYR A 771 -10.92 29.27 27.63
C TYR A 771 -11.21 30.53 28.44
N GLY A 772 -10.34 31.54 28.32
CA GLY A 772 -10.33 32.77 29.11
C GLY A 772 -11.35 33.83 28.71
N ALA A 773 -11.00 35.10 28.90
CA ALA A 773 -11.89 36.24 28.63
C ALA A 773 -12.27 36.36 27.15
N VAL A 774 -11.32 36.16 26.23
CA VAL A 774 -11.55 36.24 24.78
C VAL A 774 -12.47 35.11 24.33
N TYR A 775 -12.18 33.86 24.71
CA TYR A 775 -13.04 32.72 24.35
C TYR A 775 -14.48 32.93 24.84
N ARG A 776 -14.65 33.31 26.12
CA ARG A 776 -15.97 33.53 26.72
C ARG A 776 -16.74 34.67 26.06
N SER A 777 -16.05 35.72 25.63
CA SER A 777 -16.69 36.84 24.93
C SER A 777 -17.37 36.39 23.63
N TYR A 778 -16.79 35.42 22.92
CA TYR A 778 -17.33 34.87 21.68
C TYR A 778 -18.08 33.54 21.89
N GLN A 779 -18.49 33.20 23.11
CA GLN A 779 -19.11 31.90 23.39
C GLN A 779 -20.36 31.65 22.54
N SER A 780 -21.18 32.68 22.32
CA SER A 780 -22.41 32.58 21.52
C SER A 780 -22.13 32.51 20.03
N TRP A 781 -21.03 33.10 19.54
CA TRP A 781 -20.71 33.16 18.12
C TRP A 781 -20.31 31.80 17.55
N ASP A 782 -20.66 31.57 16.28
CA ASP A 782 -20.28 30.37 15.54
C ASP A 782 -18.76 30.40 15.26
N LYS A 783 -18.05 29.33 15.64
CA LYS A 783 -16.58 29.27 15.56
C LYS A 783 -16.19 28.36 14.40
N SER A 784 -15.85 28.95 13.27
CA SER A 784 -15.33 28.21 12.12
C SER A 784 -13.89 27.72 12.34
N LEU A 785 -13.16 28.32 13.29
CA LEU A 785 -11.85 27.87 13.73
C LEU A 785 -11.68 28.22 15.21
N LEU A 786 -11.23 27.25 16.01
CA LEU A 786 -10.66 27.48 17.33
C LEU A 786 -9.47 26.54 17.45
N TYR A 787 -8.29 27.11 17.62
CA TYR A 787 -7.03 26.39 17.61
C TYR A 787 -6.11 26.93 18.70
N PHE A 788 -5.49 26.03 19.44
CA PHE A 788 -4.50 26.36 20.47
C PHE A 788 -3.14 25.88 19.96
N GLU A 789 -2.27 26.82 19.64
CA GLU A 789 -0.90 26.54 19.25
C GLU A 789 -0.04 26.57 20.51
N ARG A 790 0.61 25.46 20.86
CA ARG A 790 1.33 25.35 22.14
C ARG A 790 2.82 25.21 21.89
N ARG A 791 3.62 25.93 22.70
CA ARG A 791 5.10 25.88 22.68
C ARG A 791 5.70 26.03 21.27
N ARG A 792 5.13 26.92 20.46
CA ARG A 792 5.69 27.29 19.17
C ARG A 792 7.07 27.91 19.41
N ALA A 793 8.11 27.29 18.86
CA ALA A 793 9.46 27.85 18.89
C ALA A 793 9.53 29.10 18.00
N GLU A 794 9.97 30.20 18.57
CA GLU A 794 10.35 31.40 17.82
C GLU A 794 11.87 31.41 17.70
N MET A 795 12.36 31.51 16.45
CA MET A 795 13.79 31.70 16.21
C MET A 795 14.19 33.07 16.75
N GLY A 796 15.34 33.15 17.43
CA GLY A 796 15.85 34.41 17.96
C GLY A 796 15.89 35.49 16.89
N HIS A 797 15.36 36.67 17.22
CA HIS A 797 15.35 37.86 16.37
C HIS A 797 15.54 39.09 17.26
N ASP A 798 16.08 40.19 16.71
CA ASP A 798 16.24 41.49 17.38
C ASP A 798 16.72 41.39 18.84
N ASP A 799 17.99 41.00 19.05
CA ASP A 799 18.65 40.88 20.36
C ASP A 799 18.01 39.87 21.35
N MET A 800 17.02 39.07 20.94
CA MET A 800 16.36 38.09 21.82
C MET A 800 16.81 36.64 21.55
N PRO A 801 17.07 35.84 22.61
CA PRO A 801 17.41 34.43 22.48
C PRO A 801 16.21 33.61 22.00
N GLU A 802 16.47 32.37 21.56
CA GLU A 802 15.42 31.40 21.23
C GLU A 802 14.45 31.23 22.42
N HIS A 803 13.16 31.27 22.12
CA HIS A 803 12.10 31.18 23.12
C HIS A 803 10.83 30.58 22.51
N THR A 804 9.86 30.24 23.35
CA THR A 804 8.61 29.63 22.89
C THR A 804 7.40 30.45 23.31
N HIS A 805 6.38 30.51 22.46
CA HIS A 805 5.08 31.08 22.77
C HIS A 805 3.95 30.08 22.53
N SER A 806 2.85 30.27 23.24
CA SER A 806 1.58 29.57 22.98
C SER A 806 0.54 30.60 22.57
N PHE A 807 -0.36 30.24 21.66
CA PHE A 807 -1.33 31.15 21.06
C PHE A 807 -2.73 30.57 21.11
N VAL A 808 -3.70 31.42 21.40
CA VAL A 808 -5.11 31.19 21.08
C VAL A 808 -5.38 31.78 19.72
N LYS A 809 -5.88 30.98 18.77
CA LYS A 809 -6.30 31.43 17.42
C LYS A 809 -7.78 31.10 17.22
N MET A 810 -8.57 32.08 16.80
CA MET A 810 -10.01 31.94 16.64
C MET A 810 -10.54 32.66 15.41
N LEU A 811 -11.43 32.02 14.65
CA LEU A 811 -12.30 32.64 13.65
C LEU A 811 -13.75 32.48 14.12
N ALA A 812 -14.38 33.59 14.51
CA ALA A 812 -15.75 33.61 15.02
C ALA A 812 -16.66 34.44 14.11
N ARG A 813 -17.82 33.91 13.74
CA ARG A 813 -18.81 34.55 12.88
C ARG A 813 -20.00 35.07 13.69
N ARG A 814 -20.41 36.31 13.40
CA ARG A 814 -21.62 36.92 13.94
C ARG A 814 -22.83 36.40 13.17
N THR A 815 -23.82 35.84 13.85
CA THR A 815 -25.09 35.41 13.24
C THR A 815 -26.23 36.32 13.66
N ALA A 816 -27.34 36.30 12.92
CA ALA A 816 -28.54 37.06 13.28
C ALA A 816 -29.13 36.61 14.63
N GLU A 817 -29.09 35.31 14.92
CA GLU A 817 -29.54 34.72 16.18
C GLU A 817 -28.73 35.23 17.38
N ASN A 818 -27.42 35.37 17.22
CA ASN A 818 -26.53 35.87 18.27
C ASN A 818 -26.50 37.39 18.41
N ALA A 819 -27.14 38.14 17.51
CA ALA A 819 -27.28 39.58 17.61
C ALA A 819 -28.53 40.01 18.42
N ALA A 820 -29.47 39.08 18.63
CA ALA A 820 -30.69 39.29 19.41
C ALA A 820 -30.55 38.90 20.90
N LEU A 821 -29.42 38.29 21.26
CA LEU A 821 -28.96 37.97 22.62
C LEU A 821 -27.98 39.03 23.11
#